data_AF-A0A0E0ABB8-F1
#
_entry.id   AF-A0A0E0ABB8-F1
#
_cell.length_a   1.000
_cell.length_b   1.000
_cell.length_c   1.000
_cell.angle_alpha   90.00
_cell.angle_beta   90.00
_cell.angle_gamma   90.00
#
_symmetry.space_group_name_H-M   'P 1'
#
loop_
_entity.id
_entity.type
_entity.pdbx_description
1 polymer ?
#
loop_
_entity_poly.entity_id
_entity_poly.type
_entity_poly.pdbx_seq_one_letter_code
_entity_poly.pdbx_strand_id
1 'polypeptide(L)'
;MSSLGFSSPGFLQLLYILKFFCLLPLVISSNETESDRQALLCFGSQLAGSAEVLSSWSNASMEFCRWHGITCSTKLPHRVIALDLSSEGITGRILPCIANLTDLTRLQLSNNSFYGSIPSELGFLTQLSILNISMNSLEGNIPSELTSCFKLQKIDLSNNKLQGSIPSAFGDLTELRTLILTSNRLSGNIPQSLGSNLSLTYVDLGRNALTGRIPKSLASSTSLQFLILTSNTLSGELPKALLNSSSLIFLDLQQNNFVGSIPPVTAISPKMYYLDLRFNHLTGTIPSSLGNLSSLIYLCLIGNNLVGSIPDTLGHVPTLETLAVDLNNLSGLVPPSIFNVSSLTYLGMANNSLTGRLPSNIGYTLPNIQQLILLNNKFSGSIPSSLLNASHLQRLSLANNSLTGHIPLFGSLQNLKILDMAYNMLEADDWSFVLSLSNCSKLTELLLDGNNLQGNLPSSIGNLSSLERLWLRNNQISGIIPPGIGNLSLNMLYMDYNYLTGNIPPTIGYLHNMVILSFAQNRLSGQIPGTIGNLVQLNELHLDGNNLSGSIPESIHHCTQLKTLNLAHNSLHGTIPVHIFKIFSLSEQLNLSHNYLSGGIPQEVGNLINLNKLSISNNRLSGNIPSALGQCVILESLELQRNDRLCARAPLKGIPFCSALVDGGRVHRSLVLAFKIVTPVVVVIAILCFLMIRSRKRVPLNSRMSMQLKTHLRQLNVDIEKITYQDIVKATNGFSSANLIGSGSFGTVYKGNLEFRQDQVAIKIFNLSTYGAHRSFAAECEALKNVRHRNLVKVITVCSSVDSTGADFRALVFDYIQNGNLEMWLHPKEHEHSQRNFLTLSQRINIALDIAFALDYLHNRCATPLVHCDLEAKQHSFRP
;
A
#
# COMPACT_ATOMS: atom_id res chain seq x y z
N MET A 1 88.82 66.58 -41.45
CA MET A 1 89.21 66.99 -42.82
C MET A 1 88.12 66.44 -43.74
N SER A 2 87.09 67.24 -44.00
CA SER A 2 86.92 68.13 -45.19
C SER A 2 86.07 67.42 -46.23
N SER A 3 85.06 67.96 -46.90
CA SER A 3 84.21 69.15 -46.81
C SER A 3 83.41 69.15 -48.13
N LEU A 4 82.18 69.68 -48.13
CA LEU A 4 81.39 70.14 -49.29
C LEU A 4 80.78 69.02 -50.17
N GLY A 5 79.53 69.05 -50.65
CA GLY A 5 78.53 70.12 -50.71
C GLY A 5 78.08 70.36 -52.15
N PHE A 6 76.76 70.27 -52.41
CA PHE A 6 75.99 70.68 -53.62
C PHE A 6 76.13 69.79 -54.87
N SER A 7 75.14 69.57 -55.75
CA SER A 7 73.75 70.05 -55.89
C SER A 7 73.02 69.21 -56.96
N SER A 8 71.69 69.30 -56.93
CA SER A 8 70.60 68.72 -57.75
C SER A 8 70.67 69.01 -59.28
N PRO A 9 69.63 68.74 -60.14
CA PRO A 9 68.30 68.15 -59.91
C PRO A 9 67.80 67.17 -61.02
N GLY A 10 66.75 66.39 -60.71
CA GLY A 10 65.86 65.85 -61.74
C GLY A 10 65.79 64.33 -61.88
N PHE A 11 65.49 63.59 -60.81
CA PHE A 11 64.85 62.25 -60.94
C PHE A 11 64.11 61.79 -59.67
N LEU A 12 63.77 62.71 -58.76
CA LEU A 12 63.19 62.42 -57.43
C LEU A 12 61.66 62.55 -57.36
N GLN A 13 60.97 62.71 -58.49
CA GLN A 13 59.50 62.81 -58.54
C GLN A 13 58.77 61.49 -58.87
N LEU A 14 59.49 60.38 -59.17
CA LEU A 14 58.86 59.07 -59.42
C LEU A 14 58.96 58.07 -58.26
N LEU A 15 59.74 58.36 -57.21
CA LEU A 15 59.93 57.47 -56.05
C LEU A 15 59.13 57.87 -54.80
N TYR A 16 58.42 58.99 -54.82
CA TYR A 16 57.54 59.43 -53.71
C TYR A 16 56.09 58.95 -53.82
N ILE A 17 55.65 58.40 -54.95
CA ILE A 17 54.28 57.85 -55.11
C ILE A 17 54.20 56.37 -54.65
N LEU A 18 55.33 55.65 -54.54
CA LEU A 18 55.36 54.25 -54.08
C LEU A 18 55.60 54.07 -52.57
N LYS A 19 55.62 55.17 -51.78
CA LYS A 19 55.76 55.12 -50.31
C LYS A 19 54.57 55.66 -49.52
N PHE A 20 53.47 56.04 -50.18
CA PHE A 20 52.27 56.59 -49.50
C PHE A 20 51.05 55.65 -49.46
N PHE A 21 51.19 54.38 -49.85
CA PHE A 21 50.13 53.35 -49.75
C PHE A 21 50.54 52.09 -48.97
N CYS A 22 51.51 52.16 -48.06
CA CYS A 22 51.96 51.00 -47.26
C CYS A 22 52.08 51.27 -45.75
N LEU A 23 51.25 52.17 -45.20
CA LEU A 23 51.03 52.27 -43.76
C LEU A 23 49.53 52.43 -43.46
N LEU A 24 48.77 51.40 -43.84
CA LEU A 24 47.65 50.97 -43.02
C LEU A 24 48.06 49.60 -42.47
N PRO A 25 47.90 49.34 -41.15
CA PRO A 25 48.07 48.00 -40.67
C PRO A 25 47.09 47.13 -41.44
N LEU A 26 47.60 46.15 -42.18
CA LEU A 26 46.83 44.96 -42.52
C LEU A 26 46.47 44.35 -41.18
N VAL A 27 45.30 44.74 -40.67
CA VAL A 27 44.68 44.16 -39.51
C VAL A 27 44.39 42.71 -39.89
N ILE A 28 45.30 41.82 -39.49
CA ILE A 28 45.05 40.39 -39.41
C ILE A 28 44.06 40.23 -38.22
N SER A 29 42.78 40.55 -38.42
CA SER A 29 41.69 40.24 -37.47
C SER A 29 40.63 39.30 -38.05
N SER A 30 40.84 38.82 -39.28
CA SER A 30 39.87 37.99 -40.00
C SER A 30 39.93 36.50 -39.65
N ASN A 31 40.98 36.00 -38.98
CA ASN A 31 41.13 34.56 -38.78
C ASN A 31 40.30 34.02 -37.60
N GLU A 32 40.19 34.78 -36.50
CA GLU A 32 39.46 34.35 -35.30
C GLU A 32 37.94 34.51 -35.43
N THR A 33 37.48 35.58 -36.09
CA THR A 33 36.05 35.79 -36.39
C THR A 33 35.51 34.74 -37.34
N GLU A 34 36.28 34.37 -38.36
CA GLU A 34 35.89 33.28 -39.26
C GLU A 34 35.95 31.91 -38.54
N SER A 35 36.87 31.71 -37.59
CA SER A 35 36.90 30.51 -36.75
C SER A 35 35.60 30.34 -35.95
N ASP A 36 35.11 31.40 -35.30
CA ASP A 36 33.85 31.35 -34.55
C ASP A 36 32.66 31.01 -35.48
N ARG A 37 32.61 31.64 -36.65
CA ARG A 37 31.57 31.36 -37.67
C ARG A 37 31.60 29.90 -38.12
N GLN A 38 32.78 29.35 -38.41
CA GLN A 38 32.94 27.95 -38.82
C GLN A 38 32.56 26.97 -37.70
N ALA A 39 32.88 27.30 -36.44
CA ALA A 39 32.47 26.50 -35.29
C ALA A 39 30.94 26.42 -35.15
N LEU A 40 30.24 27.55 -35.34
CA LEU A 40 28.78 27.60 -35.34
C LEU A 40 28.16 26.81 -36.50
N LEU A 41 28.68 26.97 -37.72
CA LEU A 41 28.21 26.19 -38.87
C LEU A 41 28.43 24.69 -38.69
N CYS A 42 29.59 24.30 -38.15
CA CYS A 42 29.87 22.90 -37.81
C CYS A 42 28.88 22.39 -36.77
N PHE A 43 28.66 23.11 -35.68
CA PHE A 43 27.69 22.74 -34.65
C PHE A 43 26.27 22.60 -35.23
N GLY A 44 25.85 23.56 -36.06
CA GLY A 44 24.53 23.56 -36.72
C GLY A 44 24.32 22.43 -37.73
N SER A 45 25.38 21.84 -38.29
CA SER A 45 25.30 20.85 -39.38
C SER A 45 24.56 19.55 -39.04
N GLN A 46 24.47 19.19 -37.75
CA GLN A 46 23.76 17.99 -37.27
C GLN A 46 22.56 18.30 -36.37
N LEU A 47 22.09 19.55 -36.37
CA LEU A 47 20.89 19.95 -35.65
C LEU A 47 19.68 19.82 -36.56
N ALA A 48 18.61 19.25 -36.04
CA ALA A 48 17.28 19.20 -36.63
C ALA A 48 16.29 19.78 -35.64
N GLY A 49 15.43 20.72 -36.04
CA GLY A 49 14.54 21.41 -35.09
C GLY A 49 13.95 22.69 -35.67
N SER A 50 13.71 23.67 -34.81
CA SER A 50 13.05 24.95 -35.13
C SER A 50 13.51 25.57 -36.46
N ALA A 51 12.54 25.84 -37.34
CA ALA A 51 12.78 26.48 -38.63
C ALA A 51 13.39 27.89 -38.47
N GLU A 52 13.16 28.56 -37.35
CA GLU A 52 13.73 29.89 -37.05
C GLU A 52 15.23 29.81 -36.71
N VAL A 53 15.64 28.80 -35.94
CA VAL A 53 17.06 28.55 -35.65
C VAL A 53 17.79 28.14 -36.94
N LEU A 54 17.24 27.17 -37.67
CA LEU A 54 17.86 26.63 -38.89
C LEU A 54 17.91 27.62 -40.05
N SER A 55 16.98 28.58 -40.13
CA SER A 55 16.97 29.60 -41.19
C SER A 55 17.96 30.73 -40.95
N SER A 56 18.25 31.09 -39.69
CA SER A 56 19.21 32.16 -39.38
C SER A 56 20.67 31.70 -39.50
N TRP A 57 20.97 30.43 -39.24
CA TRP A 57 22.32 29.86 -39.29
C TRP A 57 22.69 29.41 -40.72
N SER A 58 22.96 30.37 -41.60
CA SER A 58 23.27 30.10 -43.01
C SER A 58 24.68 30.53 -43.41
N ASN A 59 25.25 29.82 -44.39
CA ASN A 59 26.55 30.19 -44.96
C ASN A 59 26.48 31.47 -45.82
N ALA A 60 25.27 32.02 -46.06
CA ALA A 60 25.05 33.20 -46.89
C ALA A 60 25.34 34.53 -46.16
N SER A 61 25.30 34.54 -44.81
CA SER A 61 25.58 35.73 -44.00
C SER A 61 26.94 35.63 -43.32
N MET A 62 27.73 36.70 -43.41
CA MET A 62 28.99 36.87 -42.67
C MET A 62 28.76 37.41 -41.24
N GLU A 63 27.55 37.88 -40.91
CA GLU A 63 27.22 38.48 -39.61
C GLU A 63 26.62 37.47 -38.62
N PHE A 64 27.43 36.51 -38.16
CA PHE A 64 26.98 35.47 -37.21
C PHE A 64 26.48 36.01 -35.86
N CYS A 65 26.88 37.23 -35.48
CA CYS A 65 26.39 37.90 -34.26
C CYS A 65 24.90 38.27 -34.29
N ARG A 66 24.25 38.19 -35.45
CA ARG A 66 22.80 38.38 -35.60
C ARG A 66 22.03 37.06 -35.67
N TRP A 67 22.72 35.92 -35.61
CA TRP A 67 22.06 34.62 -35.66
C TRP A 67 21.26 34.36 -34.39
N HIS A 68 20.17 33.62 -34.53
CA HIS A 68 19.31 33.29 -33.40
C HIS A 68 20.13 32.57 -32.32
N GLY A 69 19.98 33.03 -31.08
CA GLY A 69 20.68 32.45 -29.92
C GLY A 69 22.15 32.86 -29.77
N ILE A 70 22.73 33.68 -30.66
CA ILE A 70 24.13 34.10 -30.59
C ILE A 70 24.26 35.48 -29.96
N THR A 71 25.16 35.61 -28.98
CA THR A 71 25.60 36.92 -28.46
C THR A 71 27.10 37.05 -28.64
N CYS A 72 27.52 38.18 -29.21
CA CYS A 72 28.93 38.52 -29.41
C CYS A 72 29.46 39.57 -28.44
N SER A 73 30.78 39.61 -28.27
CA SER A 73 31.48 40.67 -27.54
C SER A 73 31.29 42.03 -28.21
N THR A 74 31.31 43.10 -27.41
CA THR A 74 31.17 44.48 -27.91
C THR A 74 32.47 45.04 -28.47
N LYS A 75 33.62 44.42 -28.17
CA LYS A 75 34.95 44.83 -28.65
C LYS A 75 35.27 44.15 -29.98
N LEU A 76 35.93 44.87 -30.89
CA LEU A 76 36.42 44.32 -32.15
C LEU A 76 37.76 43.58 -31.94
N PRO A 77 37.99 42.44 -32.61
CA PRO A 77 37.02 41.70 -33.45
C PRO A 77 35.91 41.05 -32.60
N HIS A 78 34.67 41.03 -33.12
CA HIS A 78 33.53 40.43 -32.41
C HIS A 78 33.74 38.92 -32.24
N ARG A 79 33.66 38.44 -30.99
CA ARG A 79 33.79 37.01 -30.63
C ARG A 79 32.50 36.50 -30.01
N VAL A 80 32.14 35.25 -30.22
CA VAL A 80 30.94 34.65 -29.61
C VAL A 80 31.17 34.44 -28.12
N ILE A 81 30.34 35.08 -27.29
CA ILE A 81 30.45 35.00 -25.82
C ILE A 81 29.27 34.25 -25.18
N ALA A 82 28.14 34.10 -25.87
CA ALA A 82 27.05 33.27 -25.42
C ALA A 82 26.33 32.58 -26.58
N LEU A 83 25.95 31.32 -26.34
CA LEU A 83 25.06 30.53 -27.18
C LEU A 83 23.87 30.09 -26.31
N ASP A 84 22.68 30.58 -26.65
CA ASP A 84 21.42 30.26 -25.96
C ASP A 84 20.40 29.74 -26.97
N LEU A 85 20.10 28.44 -26.86
CA LEU A 85 19.11 27.75 -27.67
C LEU A 85 18.15 26.97 -26.75
N SER A 86 17.83 27.53 -25.58
CA SER A 86 16.97 26.85 -24.62
C SER A 86 15.51 26.74 -25.08
N SER A 87 14.90 25.57 -24.92
CA SER A 87 13.47 25.32 -25.28
C SER A 87 13.11 25.45 -26.75
N GLU A 88 14.06 25.26 -27.67
CA GLU A 88 13.88 25.44 -29.12
C GLU A 88 13.42 24.17 -29.85
N GLY A 89 13.15 23.07 -29.14
CA GLY A 89 12.75 21.80 -29.75
C GLY A 89 13.83 21.18 -30.64
N ILE A 90 15.11 21.48 -30.36
CA ILE A 90 16.25 21.03 -31.16
C ILE A 90 16.58 19.57 -30.84
N THR A 91 16.86 18.80 -31.88
CA THR A 91 17.29 17.41 -31.85
C THR A 91 18.66 17.31 -32.51
N GLY A 92 19.60 16.60 -31.91
CA GLY A 92 20.95 16.48 -32.48
C GLY A 92 22.00 16.09 -31.46
N ARG A 93 23.26 16.06 -31.89
CA ARG A 93 24.42 15.82 -31.01
C ARG A 93 25.12 17.13 -30.70
N ILE A 94 25.70 17.24 -29.50
CA ILE A 94 26.62 18.32 -29.19
C ILE A 94 27.96 17.96 -29.85
N LEU A 95 28.32 18.64 -30.95
CA LEU A 95 29.55 18.34 -31.69
C LEU A 95 30.78 18.98 -31.04
N PRO A 96 31.95 18.31 -31.03
CA PRO A 96 33.18 18.84 -30.42
C PRO A 96 33.63 20.21 -30.95
N CYS A 97 33.31 20.54 -32.20
CA CYS A 97 33.70 21.81 -32.81
C CYS A 97 33.12 23.05 -32.13
N ILE A 98 32.08 22.90 -31.28
CA ILE A 98 31.60 23.98 -30.41
C ILE A 98 32.70 24.51 -29.47
N ALA A 99 33.70 23.68 -29.16
CA ALA A 99 34.86 24.04 -28.34
C ALA A 99 35.81 25.06 -29.01
N ASN A 100 35.66 25.32 -30.32
CA ASN A 100 36.43 26.35 -31.01
C ASN A 100 35.95 27.78 -30.72
N LEU A 101 34.81 27.94 -30.03
CA LEU A 101 34.30 29.24 -29.56
C LEU A 101 35.04 29.67 -28.29
N THR A 102 36.34 29.98 -28.40
CA THR A 102 37.24 30.12 -27.23
C THR A 102 36.83 31.18 -26.20
N ASP A 103 36.05 32.17 -26.62
CA ASP A 103 35.59 33.28 -25.77
C ASP A 103 34.20 33.02 -25.15
N LEU A 104 33.63 31.83 -25.38
CA LEU A 104 32.31 31.47 -24.89
C LEU A 104 32.26 31.46 -23.36
N THR A 105 31.41 32.30 -22.80
CA THR A 105 31.18 32.43 -21.35
C THR A 105 29.91 31.73 -20.89
N ARG A 106 28.94 31.53 -21.80
CA ARG A 106 27.65 30.92 -21.49
C ARG A 106 27.23 29.97 -22.60
N LEU A 107 27.02 28.70 -22.24
CA LEU A 107 26.43 27.68 -23.09
C LEU A 107 25.12 27.21 -22.48
N GLN A 108 24.00 27.52 -23.15
CA GLN A 108 22.65 27.25 -22.70
C GLN A 108 21.90 26.47 -23.77
N LEU A 109 21.73 25.16 -23.57
CA LEU A 109 21.04 24.24 -24.49
C LEU A 109 19.88 23.50 -23.80
N SER A 110 19.40 23.99 -22.66
CA SER A 110 18.45 23.27 -21.81
C SER A 110 17.09 23.06 -22.47
N ASN A 111 16.37 22.01 -22.06
CA ASN A 111 15.00 21.71 -22.48
C ASN A 111 14.89 21.49 -23.99
N ASN A 112 15.66 20.54 -24.50
CA ASN A 112 15.69 20.14 -25.91
C ASN A 112 15.74 18.60 -26.01
N SER A 113 16.05 18.09 -27.20
CA SER A 113 16.24 16.66 -27.48
C SER A 113 17.67 16.34 -27.92
N PHE A 114 18.67 17.01 -27.36
CA PHE A 114 20.08 16.66 -27.59
C PHE A 114 20.39 15.26 -27.05
N TYR A 115 21.14 14.46 -27.81
CA TYR A 115 21.49 13.08 -27.46
C TYR A 115 22.98 12.79 -27.73
N GLY A 116 23.46 11.61 -27.31
CA GLY A 116 24.87 11.25 -27.34
C GLY A 116 25.63 11.76 -26.11
N SER A 117 26.96 11.66 -26.14
CA SER A 117 27.83 12.05 -25.02
C SER A 117 28.13 13.55 -25.00
N ILE A 118 28.41 14.06 -23.81
CA ILE A 118 29.02 15.39 -23.63
C ILE A 118 30.46 15.33 -24.18
N PRO A 119 30.86 16.17 -25.16
CA PRO A 119 32.24 16.18 -25.67
C PRO A 119 33.24 16.61 -24.61
N SER A 120 34.36 15.89 -24.48
CA SER A 120 35.48 16.27 -23.59
C SER A 120 36.13 17.59 -24.02
N GLU A 121 36.07 17.92 -25.31
CA GLU A 121 36.61 19.15 -25.89
C GLU A 121 35.95 20.41 -25.32
N LEU A 122 34.76 20.31 -24.70
CA LEU A 122 34.18 21.43 -23.96
C LEU A 122 35.12 21.97 -22.87
N GLY A 123 36.06 21.15 -22.37
CA GLY A 123 37.13 21.57 -21.47
C GLY A 123 38.08 22.64 -22.03
N PHE A 124 38.11 22.85 -23.35
CA PHE A 124 38.93 23.90 -23.97
C PHE A 124 38.33 25.30 -23.83
N LEU A 125 37.05 25.40 -23.44
CA LEU A 125 36.34 26.67 -23.27
C LEU A 125 36.70 27.34 -21.93
N THR A 126 37.95 27.79 -21.80
CA THR A 126 38.49 28.34 -20.54
C THR A 126 37.77 29.59 -20.00
N GLN A 127 36.99 30.29 -20.85
CA GLN A 127 36.17 31.43 -20.43
C GLN A 127 34.76 31.03 -19.94
N LEU A 128 34.38 29.75 -20.06
CA LEU A 128 33.05 29.27 -19.77
C LEU A 128 32.73 29.44 -18.29
N SER A 129 31.65 30.16 -18.00
CA SER A 129 31.17 30.46 -16.65
C SER A 129 29.86 29.76 -16.33
N ILE A 130 28.98 29.62 -17.32
CA ILE A 130 27.70 28.93 -17.18
C ILE A 130 27.60 27.85 -18.25
N LEU A 131 27.48 26.60 -17.79
CA LEU A 131 27.14 25.45 -18.61
C LEU A 131 25.78 24.91 -18.17
N ASN A 132 24.76 25.04 -19.02
CA ASN A 132 23.46 24.44 -18.79
C ASN A 132 23.00 23.67 -20.03
N ILE A 133 22.99 22.34 -19.91
CA ILE A 133 22.55 21.40 -20.95
C ILE A 133 21.51 20.41 -20.39
N SER A 134 20.79 20.85 -19.35
CA SER A 134 19.76 20.07 -18.65
C SER A 134 18.53 19.77 -19.50
N MET A 135 17.70 18.83 -19.06
CA MET A 135 16.44 18.44 -19.72
C MET A 135 16.68 18.07 -21.20
N ASN A 136 17.50 17.04 -21.40
CA ASN A 136 17.87 16.51 -22.71
C ASN A 136 17.94 14.96 -22.64
N SER A 137 18.47 14.33 -23.68
CA SER A 137 18.69 12.88 -23.76
C SER A 137 20.18 12.50 -23.80
N LEU A 138 21.06 13.32 -23.19
CA LEU A 138 22.51 13.09 -23.18
C LEU A 138 22.86 11.86 -22.34
N GLU A 139 23.84 11.08 -22.79
CA GLU A 139 24.26 9.81 -22.19
C GLU A 139 25.78 9.75 -22.00
N GLY A 140 26.30 8.62 -21.53
CA GLY A 140 27.73 8.47 -21.24
C GLY A 140 28.17 9.17 -19.95
N ASN A 141 29.48 9.27 -19.76
CA ASN A 141 30.06 9.83 -18.54
C ASN A 141 30.15 11.36 -18.61
N ILE A 142 30.18 12.01 -17.46
CA ILE A 142 30.54 13.43 -17.36
C ILE A 142 32.06 13.55 -17.60
N PRO A 143 32.54 14.29 -18.61
CA PRO A 143 33.96 14.44 -18.89
C PRO A 143 34.67 15.19 -17.76
N SER A 144 35.80 14.65 -17.28
CA SER A 144 36.63 15.34 -16.28
C SER A 144 37.27 16.61 -16.83
N GLU A 145 37.48 16.68 -18.15
CA GLU A 145 38.09 17.81 -18.85
C GLU A 145 37.31 19.12 -18.65
N LEU A 146 36.03 19.05 -18.28
CA LEU A 146 35.24 20.24 -17.90
C LEU A 146 35.87 21.02 -16.73
N THR A 147 36.76 20.41 -15.94
CA THR A 147 37.50 21.10 -14.87
C THR A 147 38.57 22.06 -15.37
N SER A 148 38.95 21.96 -16.66
CA SER A 148 39.83 22.94 -17.30
C SER A 148 39.15 24.29 -17.52
N CYS A 149 37.80 24.34 -17.47
CA CYS A 149 37.03 25.58 -17.49
C CYS A 149 37.00 26.22 -16.09
N PHE A 150 38.14 26.76 -15.66
CA PHE A 150 38.36 27.26 -14.30
C PHE A 150 37.46 28.44 -13.88
N LYS A 151 36.78 29.11 -14.83
CA LYS A 151 35.79 30.18 -14.58
C LYS A 151 34.35 29.67 -14.37
N LEU A 152 34.13 28.35 -14.40
CA LEU A 152 32.80 27.78 -14.23
C LEU A 152 32.22 28.15 -12.85
N GLN A 153 31.07 28.83 -12.88
CA GLN A 153 30.30 29.21 -11.71
C GLN A 153 29.04 28.36 -11.57
N LYS A 154 28.44 27.92 -12.68
CA LYS A 154 27.26 27.06 -12.70
C LYS A 154 27.42 25.93 -13.70
N ILE A 155 27.18 24.71 -13.23
CA ILE A 155 27.06 23.49 -14.03
C ILE A 155 25.67 22.89 -13.77
N ASP A 156 24.85 22.79 -14.81
CA ASP A 156 23.54 22.15 -14.77
C ASP A 156 23.41 21.12 -15.89
N LEU A 157 23.47 19.85 -15.48
CA LEU A 157 23.39 18.66 -16.34
C LEU A 157 22.15 17.82 -16.01
N SER A 158 21.21 18.38 -15.26
CA SER A 158 20.06 17.65 -14.71
C SER A 158 19.13 17.09 -15.78
N ASN A 159 18.35 16.07 -15.43
CA ASN A 159 17.33 15.46 -16.30
C ASN A 159 17.91 15.01 -17.65
N ASN A 160 18.89 14.10 -17.58
CA ASN A 160 19.53 13.45 -18.72
C ASN A 160 19.68 11.94 -18.42
N LYS A 161 20.47 11.21 -19.22
CA LYS A 161 20.80 9.79 -19.05
C LYS A 161 22.28 9.58 -18.70
N LEU A 162 22.94 10.58 -18.11
CA LEU A 162 24.36 10.54 -17.78
C LEU A 162 24.64 9.45 -16.73
N GLN A 163 25.77 8.76 -16.88
CA GLN A 163 26.18 7.63 -16.05
C GLN A 163 27.62 7.79 -15.56
N GLY A 164 28.16 6.75 -14.92
CA GLY A 164 29.50 6.78 -14.33
C GLY A 164 29.56 7.61 -13.04
N SER A 165 30.77 7.89 -12.57
CA SER A 165 31.00 8.65 -11.34
C SER A 165 31.03 10.16 -11.57
N ILE A 166 30.66 10.92 -10.54
CA ILE A 166 30.88 12.37 -10.51
C ILE A 166 32.39 12.65 -10.52
N PRO A 167 32.93 13.44 -11.46
CA PRO A 167 34.35 13.80 -11.48
C PRO A 167 34.78 14.49 -10.19
N SER A 168 35.78 13.93 -9.49
CA SER A 168 36.26 14.51 -8.23
C SER A 168 36.85 15.91 -8.41
N ALA A 169 37.48 16.17 -9.55
CA ALA A 169 38.10 17.45 -9.83
C ALA A 169 37.10 18.62 -9.94
N PHE A 170 35.77 18.39 -9.97
CA PHE A 170 34.79 19.47 -9.80
C PHE A 170 34.92 20.20 -8.46
N GLY A 171 35.43 19.53 -7.43
CA GLY A 171 35.74 20.19 -6.16
C GLY A 171 36.86 21.22 -6.25
N ASP A 172 37.71 21.14 -7.27
CA ASP A 172 38.88 22.02 -7.44
C ASP A 172 38.53 23.32 -8.20
N LEU A 173 37.31 23.43 -8.74
CA LEU A 173 36.82 24.63 -9.43
C LEU A 173 36.51 25.75 -8.43
N THR A 174 37.45 26.67 -8.25
CA THR A 174 37.40 27.72 -7.20
C THR A 174 36.33 28.78 -7.39
N GLU A 175 35.70 28.85 -8.56
CA GLU A 175 34.56 29.75 -8.82
C GLU A 175 33.20 29.04 -8.82
N LEU A 176 33.17 27.70 -8.73
CA LEU A 176 31.94 26.93 -8.85
C LEU A 176 31.03 27.18 -7.64
N ARG A 177 29.84 27.71 -7.91
CA ARG A 177 28.81 28.03 -6.90
C ARG A 177 27.66 27.03 -6.93
N THR A 178 27.31 26.56 -8.12
CA THR A 178 26.11 25.74 -8.34
C THR A 178 26.44 24.50 -9.17
N LEU A 179 26.18 23.33 -8.62
CA LEU A 179 26.30 22.03 -9.28
C LEU A 179 24.97 21.29 -9.20
N ILE A 180 24.32 21.08 -10.35
CA ILE A 180 23.02 20.41 -10.45
C ILE A 180 23.16 19.21 -11.41
N LEU A 181 23.08 18.01 -10.85
CA LEU A 181 23.21 16.73 -11.56
C LEU A 181 21.98 15.83 -11.37
N THR A 182 20.89 16.38 -10.83
CA THR A 182 19.69 15.63 -10.45
C THR A 182 19.04 14.89 -11.63
N SER A 183 18.35 13.79 -11.36
CA SER A 183 17.65 12.97 -12.37
C SER A 183 18.58 12.50 -13.50
N ASN A 184 19.57 11.67 -13.14
CA ASN A 184 20.49 11.00 -14.06
C ASN A 184 20.70 9.52 -13.62
N ARG A 185 21.68 8.83 -14.19
CA ARG A 185 22.09 7.46 -13.82
C ARG A 185 23.50 7.44 -13.20
N LEU A 186 23.91 8.53 -12.55
CA LEU A 186 25.24 8.64 -11.94
C LEU A 186 25.37 7.64 -10.79
N SER A 187 26.55 7.07 -10.63
CA SER A 187 26.85 6.00 -9.69
C SER A 187 28.16 6.27 -8.94
N GLY A 188 28.52 5.38 -8.00
CA GLY A 188 29.71 5.57 -7.18
C GLY A 188 29.47 6.57 -6.04
N ASN A 189 30.56 6.99 -5.40
CA ASN A 189 30.48 7.80 -4.18
C ASN A 189 30.46 9.30 -4.49
N ILE A 190 29.88 10.08 -3.58
CA ILE A 190 30.00 11.54 -3.61
C ILE A 190 31.48 11.93 -3.39
N PRO A 191 32.11 12.72 -4.28
CA PRO A 191 33.52 13.08 -4.13
C PRO A 191 33.78 13.94 -2.87
N GLN A 192 34.84 13.61 -2.14
CA GLN A 192 35.23 14.36 -0.93
C GLN A 192 35.63 15.81 -1.23
N SER A 193 36.23 16.06 -2.39
CA SER A 193 36.69 17.36 -2.87
C SER A 193 35.56 18.40 -2.98
N LEU A 194 34.31 17.98 -3.24
CA LEU A 194 33.15 18.90 -3.25
C LEU A 194 32.96 19.61 -1.92
N GLY A 195 33.31 18.96 -0.81
CA GLY A 195 33.25 19.56 0.53
C GLY A 195 34.42 20.47 0.88
N SER A 196 35.54 20.35 0.15
CA SER A 196 36.71 21.21 0.30
C SER A 196 36.62 22.49 -0.53
N ASN A 197 35.65 22.57 -1.45
CA ASN A 197 35.39 23.75 -2.25
C ASN A 197 34.79 24.87 -1.40
N LEU A 198 35.39 26.06 -1.45
CA LEU A 198 34.99 27.23 -0.65
C LEU A 198 33.98 28.15 -1.34
N SER A 199 33.72 27.97 -2.63
CA SER A 199 32.75 28.76 -3.41
C SER A 199 31.39 28.07 -3.57
N LEU A 200 31.34 26.75 -3.42
CA LEU A 200 30.17 25.93 -3.69
C LEU A 200 29.07 26.19 -2.64
N THR A 201 27.93 26.69 -3.10
CA THR A 201 26.79 27.02 -2.24
C THR A 201 25.58 26.13 -2.48
N TYR A 202 25.44 25.56 -3.69
CA TYR A 202 24.29 24.76 -4.08
C TYR A 202 24.73 23.46 -4.76
N VAL A 203 24.36 22.33 -4.16
CA VAL A 203 24.62 20.99 -4.69
C VAL A 203 23.33 20.18 -4.72
N ASP A 204 22.89 19.80 -5.91
CA ASP A 204 21.79 18.86 -6.12
C ASP A 204 22.26 17.65 -6.91
N LEU A 205 22.30 16.50 -6.23
CA LEU A 205 22.69 15.19 -6.76
C LEU A 205 21.52 14.19 -6.67
N GLY A 206 20.30 14.68 -6.50
CA GLY A 206 19.12 13.83 -6.29
C GLY A 206 18.81 12.90 -7.47
N ARG A 207 17.99 11.86 -7.23
CA ARG A 207 17.47 10.95 -8.27
C ARG A 207 18.57 10.39 -9.16
N ASN A 208 19.54 9.72 -8.53
CA ASN A 208 20.66 9.04 -9.17
C ASN A 208 20.86 7.66 -8.52
N ALA A 209 21.93 6.95 -8.89
CA ALA A 209 22.33 5.68 -8.29
C ALA A 209 23.60 5.82 -7.42
N LEU A 210 23.76 6.98 -6.74
CA LEU A 210 24.93 7.22 -5.89
C LEU A 210 24.92 6.31 -4.67
N THR A 211 26.09 5.83 -4.30
CA THR A 211 26.34 4.87 -3.21
C THR A 211 27.28 5.47 -2.16
N GLY A 212 27.58 4.67 -1.13
CA GLY A 212 28.54 5.06 -0.09
C GLY A 212 27.95 6.04 0.93
N ARG A 213 28.81 6.73 1.66
CA ARG A 213 28.43 7.63 2.76
C ARG A 213 28.52 9.09 2.32
N ILE A 214 27.85 9.99 3.04
CA ILE A 214 28.09 11.43 2.91
C ILE A 214 29.52 11.73 3.40
N PRO A 215 30.40 12.33 2.57
CA PRO A 215 31.77 12.66 2.97
C PRO A 215 31.78 13.65 4.14
N LYS A 216 32.69 13.44 5.11
CA LYS A 216 32.84 14.34 6.26
C LYS A 216 33.17 15.77 5.84
N SER A 217 33.99 15.95 4.80
CA SER A 217 34.31 17.27 4.24
C SER A 217 33.07 18.02 3.76
N LEU A 218 32.15 17.32 3.09
CA LEU A 218 30.91 17.90 2.57
C LEU A 218 29.99 18.31 3.73
N ALA A 219 29.92 17.48 4.76
CA ALA A 219 29.19 17.79 5.99
C ALA A 219 29.76 18.97 6.77
N SER A 220 31.07 19.23 6.67
CA SER A 220 31.76 20.34 7.33
C SER A 220 32.02 21.53 6.41
N SER A 221 31.43 21.58 5.21
CA SER A 221 31.61 22.71 4.30
C SER A 221 31.10 24.00 4.95
N THR A 222 31.88 25.07 4.78
CA THR A 222 31.58 26.41 5.33
C THR A 222 30.83 27.31 4.34
N SER A 223 30.73 26.90 3.07
CA SER A 223 30.07 27.66 2.00
C SER A 223 28.73 27.06 1.60
N LEU A 224 28.56 25.74 1.75
CA LEU A 224 27.40 25.02 1.26
C LEU A 224 26.13 25.43 2.01
N GLN A 225 25.11 25.83 1.25
CA GLN A 225 23.81 26.29 1.75
C GLN A 225 22.70 25.28 1.45
N PHE A 226 22.72 24.72 0.24
CA PHE A 226 21.75 23.73 -0.23
C PHE A 226 22.45 22.42 -0.53
N LEU A 227 22.00 21.35 0.12
CA LEU A 227 22.45 19.99 -0.15
C LEU A 227 21.22 19.10 -0.38
N ILE A 228 21.05 18.66 -1.63
CA ILE A 228 19.94 17.81 -2.06
C ILE A 228 20.53 16.48 -2.55
N LEU A 229 20.26 15.41 -1.82
CA LEU A 229 20.74 14.05 -2.11
C LEU A 229 19.59 13.03 -2.22
N THR A 230 18.36 13.52 -2.37
CA THR A 230 17.12 12.73 -2.45
C THR A 230 17.21 11.55 -3.42
N SER A 231 16.55 10.43 -3.13
CA SER A 231 16.36 9.33 -4.07
C SER A 231 17.68 8.78 -4.64
N ASN A 232 18.55 8.31 -3.75
CA ASN A 232 19.81 7.64 -4.09
C ASN A 232 19.93 6.34 -3.27
N THR A 233 21.08 5.67 -3.34
CA THR A 233 21.38 4.48 -2.52
C THR A 233 22.44 4.77 -1.45
N LEU A 234 22.52 6.02 -0.99
CA LEU A 234 23.48 6.43 0.03
C LEU A 234 23.18 5.71 1.36
N SER A 235 24.22 5.40 2.11
CA SER A 235 24.15 4.56 3.30
C SER A 235 25.09 5.06 4.41
N GLY A 236 25.09 4.35 5.53
CA GLY A 236 25.87 4.71 6.71
C GLY A 236 25.18 5.74 7.59
N GLU A 237 25.88 6.17 8.63
CA GLU A 237 25.37 7.16 9.59
C GLU A 237 25.47 8.59 9.08
N LEU A 238 24.53 9.44 9.50
CA LEU A 238 24.57 10.87 9.24
C LEU A 238 25.77 11.52 9.96
N PRO A 239 26.69 12.20 9.24
CA PRO A 239 27.77 12.93 9.88
C PRO A 239 27.25 14.02 10.82
N LYS A 240 27.74 14.05 12.06
CA LYS A 240 27.34 15.05 13.08
C LYS A 240 27.46 16.50 12.60
N ALA A 241 28.44 16.79 11.76
CA ALA A 241 28.69 18.12 11.22
C ALA A 241 27.53 18.66 10.36
N LEU A 242 26.70 17.80 9.73
CA LEU A 242 25.60 18.24 8.86
C LEU A 242 24.60 19.11 9.60
N LEU A 243 24.11 18.63 10.75
CA LEU A 243 23.13 19.35 11.57
C LEU A 243 23.78 20.46 12.41
N ASN A 244 25.10 20.56 12.39
CA ASN A 244 25.89 21.55 13.12
C ASN A 244 26.64 22.51 12.18
N SER A 245 26.28 22.53 10.90
CA SER A 245 26.88 23.42 9.91
C SER A 245 26.46 24.86 10.16
N SER A 246 27.39 25.80 9.97
CA SER A 246 27.13 27.23 10.07
C SER A 246 26.52 27.83 8.79
N SER A 247 26.58 27.12 7.67
CA SER A 247 26.13 27.61 6.36
C SER A 247 24.90 26.88 5.81
N LEU A 248 24.69 25.60 6.15
CA LEU A 248 23.56 24.83 5.60
C LEU A 248 22.23 25.41 6.05
N ILE A 249 21.38 25.66 5.08
CA ILE A 249 20.02 26.17 5.26
C ILE A 249 18.95 25.19 4.77
N PHE A 250 19.29 24.35 3.79
CA PHE A 250 18.39 23.36 3.18
C PHE A 250 19.11 22.01 3.06
N LEU A 251 18.54 20.99 3.69
CA LEU A 251 19.06 19.63 3.67
C LEU A 251 17.94 18.65 3.33
N ASP A 252 18.03 18.03 2.15
CA ASP A 252 17.11 16.96 1.72
C ASP A 252 17.91 15.67 1.46
N LEU A 253 17.68 14.68 2.33
CA LEU A 253 18.29 13.36 2.31
C LEU A 253 17.27 12.23 2.12
N GLN A 254 16.05 12.56 1.67
CA GLN A 254 14.97 11.58 1.63
C GLN A 254 15.24 10.41 0.68
N GLN A 255 14.56 9.28 0.92
CA GLN A 255 14.60 8.10 0.04
C GLN A 255 16.05 7.63 -0.21
N ASN A 256 16.73 7.27 0.87
CA ASN A 256 18.09 6.70 0.87
C ASN A 256 18.14 5.54 1.89
N ASN A 257 19.33 4.98 2.13
CA ASN A 257 19.57 3.88 3.05
C ASN A 257 20.35 4.34 4.30
N PHE A 258 20.15 5.59 4.77
CA PHE A 258 20.85 6.08 5.98
C PHE A 258 20.40 5.32 7.22
N VAL A 259 21.36 4.98 8.09
CA VAL A 259 21.16 4.20 9.32
C VAL A 259 21.70 4.95 10.54
N GLY A 260 21.55 4.36 11.74
CA GLY A 260 21.99 4.97 12.99
C GLY A 260 21.05 6.08 13.46
N SER A 261 21.47 6.82 14.49
CA SER A 261 20.65 7.87 15.10
C SER A 261 20.78 9.22 14.39
N ILE A 262 19.72 10.04 14.47
CA ILE A 262 19.82 11.45 14.11
C ILE A 262 20.85 12.13 15.04
N PRO A 263 21.89 12.81 14.52
CA PRO A 263 22.89 13.47 15.35
C PRO A 263 22.31 14.59 16.22
N PRO A 264 22.83 14.82 17.43
CA PRO A 264 22.44 15.98 18.23
C PRO A 264 22.95 17.30 17.62
N VAL A 265 22.20 18.37 17.86
CA VAL A 265 22.52 19.75 17.47
C VAL A 265 23.21 20.45 18.64
N THR A 266 24.51 20.64 18.51
CA THR A 266 25.39 21.34 19.46
C THR A 266 25.76 22.75 18.99
N ALA A 267 25.48 23.11 17.73
CA ALA A 267 25.77 24.42 17.17
C ALA A 267 24.88 25.50 17.80
N ILE A 268 25.46 26.70 17.95
CA ILE A 268 24.76 27.88 18.47
C ILE A 268 24.17 28.64 17.26
N SER A 269 22.85 28.81 17.25
CA SER A 269 22.10 29.53 16.18
C SER A 269 22.30 28.99 14.75
N PRO A 270 22.06 27.68 14.51
CA PRO A 270 22.08 27.12 13.16
C PRO A 270 20.98 27.74 12.27
N LYS A 271 21.30 28.03 11.00
CA LYS A 271 20.40 28.68 10.03
C LYS A 271 19.50 27.72 9.24
N MET A 272 19.34 26.49 9.71
CA MET A 272 18.60 25.47 8.98
C MET A 272 17.10 25.79 8.93
N TYR A 273 16.55 25.96 7.72
CA TYR A 273 15.11 26.17 7.49
C TYR A 273 14.40 24.89 7.08
N TYR A 274 15.09 23.99 6.38
CA TYR A 274 14.50 22.78 5.79
C TYR A 274 15.34 21.56 6.11
N LEU A 275 14.73 20.58 6.78
CA LEU A 275 15.33 19.28 7.09
C LEU A 275 14.36 18.17 6.70
N ASP A 276 14.74 17.40 5.68
CA ASP A 276 13.99 16.23 5.22
C ASP A 276 14.85 14.97 5.25
N LEU A 277 14.43 14.03 6.09
CA LEU A 277 15.08 12.73 6.30
C LEU A 277 14.12 11.56 6.00
N ARG A 278 13.00 11.81 5.33
CA ARG A 278 11.96 10.78 5.15
C ARG A 278 12.45 9.55 4.37
N PHE A 279 11.82 8.41 4.60
CA PHE A 279 12.09 7.15 3.91
C PHE A 279 13.58 6.78 3.94
N ASN A 280 14.09 6.61 5.16
CA ASN A 280 15.43 6.09 5.46
C ASN A 280 15.31 4.96 6.51
N HIS A 281 16.44 4.47 7.01
CA HIS A 281 16.50 3.44 8.06
C HIS A 281 17.04 4.02 9.37
N LEU A 282 16.76 5.30 9.66
CA LEU A 282 17.22 5.96 10.88
C LEU A 282 16.58 5.33 12.11
N THR A 283 17.36 5.15 13.16
CA THR A 283 17.00 4.48 14.42
C THR A 283 17.23 5.42 15.61
N GLY A 284 16.99 4.94 16.84
CA GLY A 284 17.17 5.76 18.04
C GLY A 284 16.06 6.79 18.21
N THR A 285 16.27 7.75 19.11
CA THR A 285 15.26 8.77 19.43
C THR A 285 15.42 10.02 18.58
N ILE A 286 14.34 10.81 18.49
CA ILE A 286 14.42 12.18 17.99
C ILE A 286 15.19 13.00 19.05
N PRO A 287 16.36 13.58 18.73
CA PRO A 287 17.16 14.33 19.70
C PRO A 287 16.43 15.61 20.14
N SER A 288 16.32 15.86 21.45
CA SER A 288 15.72 17.11 21.96
C SER A 288 16.45 18.36 21.47
N SER A 289 17.74 18.25 21.19
CA SER A 289 18.53 19.33 20.61
C SER A 289 18.04 19.80 19.23
N LEU A 290 17.22 19.03 18.50
CA LEU A 290 16.64 19.51 17.23
C LEU A 290 15.79 20.78 17.43
N GLY A 291 15.21 20.97 18.62
CA GLY A 291 14.53 22.22 18.98
C GLY A 291 15.44 23.46 19.04
N ASN A 292 16.78 23.28 19.01
CA ASN A 292 17.74 24.38 18.91
C ASN A 292 17.79 25.01 17.50
N LEU A 293 17.21 24.34 16.49
CA LEU A 293 17.06 24.89 15.13
C LEU A 293 15.92 25.91 15.11
N SER A 294 16.12 27.08 15.73
CA SER A 294 15.06 28.09 15.91
C SER A 294 14.50 28.69 14.61
N SER A 295 15.21 28.51 13.49
CA SER A 295 14.81 28.95 12.15
C SER A 295 14.11 27.85 11.34
N LEU A 296 13.90 26.65 11.90
CA LEU A 296 13.36 25.51 11.16
C LEU A 296 11.89 25.73 10.82
N ILE A 297 11.59 25.71 9.52
CA ILE A 297 10.25 25.84 8.96
C ILE A 297 9.67 24.45 8.64
N TYR A 298 10.52 23.55 8.14
CA TYR A 298 10.12 22.25 7.65
C TYR A 298 10.95 21.14 8.29
N LEU A 299 10.30 20.25 9.05
CA LEU A 299 10.88 19.04 9.60
C LEU A 299 10.08 17.82 9.17
N CYS A 300 10.69 16.96 8.35
CA CYS A 300 10.07 15.72 7.87
C CYS A 300 10.96 14.51 8.20
N LEU A 301 10.44 13.61 9.02
CA LEU A 301 11.08 12.38 9.49
C LEU A 301 10.28 11.12 9.11
N ILE A 302 9.32 11.25 8.18
CA ILE A 302 8.36 10.20 7.84
C ILE A 302 9.06 8.90 7.42
N GLY A 303 8.56 7.74 7.84
CA GLY A 303 9.01 6.45 7.27
C GLY A 303 10.44 6.11 7.67
N ASN A 304 10.73 6.15 8.96
CA ASN A 304 12.00 5.72 9.55
C ASN A 304 11.73 4.71 10.68
N ASN A 305 12.77 4.27 11.37
CA ASN A 305 12.69 3.35 12.51
C ASN A 305 12.91 4.08 13.85
N LEU A 306 12.46 5.33 13.96
CA LEU A 306 12.66 6.15 15.16
C LEU A 306 11.78 5.64 16.31
N VAL A 307 12.32 5.69 17.52
CA VAL A 307 11.67 5.22 18.76
C VAL A 307 11.65 6.32 19.83
N GLY A 308 10.99 6.05 20.95
CA GLY A 308 10.88 7.00 22.07
C GLY A 308 9.85 8.09 21.83
N SER A 309 9.89 9.15 22.64
CA SER A 309 8.91 10.24 22.61
C SER A 309 9.28 11.38 21.67
N ILE A 310 8.27 12.13 21.24
CA ILE A 310 8.47 13.41 20.56
C ILE A 310 9.03 14.42 21.59
N PRO A 311 10.16 15.09 21.32
CA PRO A 311 10.73 16.06 22.26
C PRO A 311 9.88 17.34 22.38
N ASP A 312 9.68 17.78 23.63
CA ASP A 312 8.96 19.02 23.96
C ASP A 312 9.61 20.28 23.38
N THR A 313 10.93 20.27 23.20
CA THR A 313 11.70 21.37 22.60
C THR A 313 11.26 21.71 21.18
N LEU A 314 10.72 20.76 20.41
CA LEU A 314 10.18 21.03 19.08
C LEU A 314 8.92 21.92 19.13
N GLY A 315 8.18 21.87 20.24
CA GLY A 315 7.00 22.71 20.47
C GLY A 315 7.34 24.17 20.79
N HIS A 316 8.63 24.50 20.85
CA HIS A 316 9.13 25.84 21.14
C HIS A 316 9.82 26.49 19.93
N VAL A 317 9.79 25.85 18.75
CA VAL A 317 10.34 26.41 17.51
C VAL A 317 9.28 27.29 16.85
N PRO A 318 9.41 28.63 16.88
CA PRO A 318 8.32 29.54 16.51
C PRO A 318 8.07 29.61 15.00
N THR A 319 9.04 29.19 14.20
CA THR A 319 8.99 29.24 12.72
C THR A 319 8.46 27.96 12.10
N LEU A 320 8.19 26.91 12.89
CA LEU A 320 7.88 25.59 12.39
C LEU A 320 6.48 25.53 11.78
N GLU A 321 6.41 25.40 10.46
CA GLU A 321 5.16 25.29 9.71
C GLU A 321 4.77 23.84 9.45
N THR A 322 5.76 22.96 9.25
CA THR A 322 5.55 21.54 9.01
C THR A 322 6.35 20.70 10.02
N LEU A 323 5.63 19.88 10.78
CA LEU A 323 6.19 18.80 11.58
C LEU A 323 5.55 17.48 11.14
N ALA A 324 6.34 16.61 10.51
CA ALA A 324 5.88 15.32 10.04
C ALA A 324 6.79 14.20 10.58
N VAL A 325 6.23 13.33 11.42
CA VAL A 325 6.92 12.19 12.06
C VAL A 325 6.17 10.87 11.84
N ASP A 326 5.31 10.84 10.82
CA ASP A 326 4.48 9.69 10.48
C ASP A 326 5.31 8.43 10.18
N LEU A 327 4.70 7.25 10.30
CA LEU A 327 5.33 5.97 9.94
C LEU A 327 6.68 5.76 10.66
N ASN A 328 6.66 5.81 11.99
CA ASN A 328 7.80 5.50 12.84
C ASN A 328 7.34 4.57 13.97
N ASN A 329 8.22 4.30 14.94
CA ASN A 329 7.90 3.51 16.13
C ASN A 329 7.93 4.40 17.40
N LEU A 330 7.49 5.65 17.28
CA LEU A 330 7.43 6.61 18.39
C LEU A 330 6.35 6.21 19.40
N SER A 331 6.57 6.54 20.66
CA SER A 331 5.67 6.17 21.75
C SER A 331 5.67 7.21 22.87
N GLY A 332 4.75 7.07 23.82
CA GLY A 332 4.61 8.00 24.93
C GLY A 332 3.70 9.18 24.60
N LEU A 333 3.62 10.12 25.53
CA LEU A 333 2.74 11.28 25.44
C LEU A 333 3.27 12.29 24.42
N VAL A 334 2.38 12.84 23.59
CA VAL A 334 2.72 14.02 22.79
C VAL A 334 2.81 15.24 23.70
N PRO A 335 3.94 15.98 23.71
CA PRO A 335 4.09 17.17 24.53
C PRO A 335 3.04 18.24 24.21
N PRO A 336 2.38 18.86 25.21
CA PRO A 336 1.37 19.90 24.97
C PRO A 336 1.89 21.12 24.20
N SER A 337 3.19 21.42 24.31
CA SER A 337 3.86 22.49 23.56
C SER A 337 3.72 22.32 22.05
N ILE A 338 3.70 21.08 21.53
CA ILE A 338 3.54 20.80 20.10
C ILE A 338 2.16 21.25 19.60
N PHE A 339 1.13 21.11 20.44
CA PHE A 339 -0.20 21.61 20.15
C PHE A 339 -0.34 23.13 20.40
N ASN A 340 0.76 23.84 20.64
CA ASN A 340 0.80 25.28 20.90
C ASN A 340 1.72 26.05 19.94
N VAL A 341 2.18 25.40 18.87
CA VAL A 341 2.99 26.04 17.83
C VAL A 341 2.06 26.73 16.84
N SER A 342 1.85 28.03 17.02
CA SER A 342 0.88 28.80 16.24
C SER A 342 1.21 28.94 14.75
N SER A 343 2.46 28.71 14.36
CA SER A 343 2.92 28.70 12.96
C SER A 343 2.60 27.39 12.21
N LEU A 344 2.26 26.30 12.91
CA LEU A 344 2.01 25.02 12.25
C LEU A 344 0.83 25.10 11.29
N THR A 345 1.08 24.69 10.05
CA THR A 345 0.07 24.45 9.01
C THR A 345 -0.13 22.96 8.76
N TYR A 346 0.90 22.14 9.02
CA TYR A 346 0.86 20.69 8.90
C TYR A 346 1.43 20.03 10.15
N LEU A 347 0.63 19.17 10.78
CA LEU A 347 1.05 18.32 11.89
C LEU A 347 0.71 16.86 11.58
N GLY A 348 1.73 16.07 11.25
CA GLY A 348 1.63 14.64 10.94
C GLY A 348 2.36 13.78 11.96
N MET A 349 1.64 12.84 12.57
CA MET A 349 2.18 11.87 13.54
C MET A 349 1.56 10.49 13.36
N ALA A 350 0.98 10.20 12.20
CA ALA A 350 0.24 8.97 11.96
C ALA A 350 1.14 7.72 12.05
N ASN A 351 0.52 6.56 12.28
CA ASN A 351 1.22 5.27 12.28
C ASN A 351 2.38 5.24 13.29
N ASN A 352 2.07 5.43 14.56
CA ASN A 352 3.00 5.35 15.68
C ASN A 352 2.29 4.68 16.88
N SER A 353 2.95 4.64 18.04
CA SER A 353 2.38 4.20 19.32
C SER A 353 2.17 5.37 20.29
N LEU A 354 1.84 6.57 19.79
CA LEU A 354 1.68 7.77 20.60
C LEU A 354 0.40 7.69 21.44
N THR A 355 0.48 8.19 22.67
CA THR A 355 -0.62 8.22 23.64
C THR A 355 -0.94 9.66 24.07
N GLY A 356 -2.01 9.81 24.85
CA GLY A 356 -2.42 11.08 25.43
C GLY A 356 -3.81 11.50 25.00
N ARG A 357 -4.15 12.77 25.25
CA ARG A 357 -5.42 13.39 24.88
C ARG A 357 -5.16 14.64 24.05
N LEU A 358 -6.09 14.97 23.16
CA LEU A 358 -6.06 16.26 22.46
C LEU A 358 -6.35 17.39 23.47
N PRO A 359 -5.56 18.48 23.51
CA PRO A 359 -5.81 19.60 24.40
C PRO A 359 -7.17 20.24 24.16
N SER A 360 -7.90 20.58 25.23
CA SER A 360 -9.24 21.15 25.13
C SER A 360 -9.28 22.48 24.38
N ASN A 361 -8.16 23.21 24.33
CA ASN A 361 -7.99 24.51 23.68
C ASN A 361 -7.26 24.44 22.31
N ILE A 362 -7.07 23.24 21.74
CA ILE A 362 -6.24 23.03 20.54
C ILE A 362 -6.59 23.94 19.35
N GLY A 363 -7.86 24.25 19.13
CA GLY A 363 -8.22 25.12 17.99
C GLY A 363 -7.91 26.60 18.19
N TYR A 364 -7.57 27.04 19.40
CA TYR A 364 -7.04 28.38 19.65
C TYR A 364 -5.52 28.43 19.60
N THR A 365 -4.86 27.32 19.94
CA THR A 365 -3.41 27.23 20.03
C THR A 365 -2.75 26.81 18.71
N LEU A 366 -3.53 26.25 17.78
CA LEU A 366 -3.13 25.97 16.40
C LEU A 366 -4.01 26.72 15.37
N PRO A 367 -4.00 28.07 15.34
CA PRO A 367 -4.91 28.85 14.49
C PRO A 367 -4.66 28.72 12.98
N ASN A 368 -3.44 28.36 12.57
CA ASN A 368 -3.03 28.23 11.17
C ASN A 368 -3.06 26.80 10.64
N ILE A 369 -3.47 25.82 11.46
CA ILE A 369 -3.43 24.41 11.08
C ILE A 369 -4.37 24.14 9.91
N GLN A 370 -3.83 23.49 8.88
CA GLN A 370 -4.56 23.07 7.70
C GLN A 370 -4.74 21.56 7.69
N GLN A 371 -3.74 20.81 8.16
CA GLN A 371 -3.79 19.35 8.20
C GLN A 371 -3.34 18.84 9.57
N LEU A 372 -4.24 18.13 10.25
CA LEU A 372 -3.97 17.47 11.52
C LEU A 372 -4.15 15.95 11.33
N ILE A 373 -3.03 15.24 11.21
CA ILE A 373 -2.98 13.83 10.83
C ILE A 373 -2.41 13.00 11.99
N LEU A 374 -3.31 12.34 12.73
CA LEU A 374 -3.00 11.60 13.97
C LEU A 374 -3.45 10.13 13.94
N LEU A 375 -3.87 9.64 12.76
CA LEU A 375 -4.43 8.30 12.60
C LEU A 375 -3.45 7.17 12.97
N ASN A 376 -3.99 5.99 13.30
CA ASN A 376 -3.22 4.80 13.70
C ASN A 376 -2.26 5.10 14.87
N ASN A 377 -2.84 5.45 16.03
CA ASN A 377 -2.14 5.73 17.29
C ASN A 377 -2.98 5.23 18.49
N LYS A 378 -2.67 5.69 19.70
CA LYS A 378 -3.37 5.33 20.95
C LYS A 378 -3.91 6.59 21.68
N PHE A 379 -4.31 7.62 20.93
CA PHE A 379 -4.94 8.80 21.52
C PHE A 379 -6.29 8.44 22.14
N SER A 380 -6.61 9.08 23.26
CA SER A 380 -7.82 8.81 24.06
C SER A 380 -8.54 10.10 24.45
N GLY A 381 -9.73 9.97 25.03
CA GLY A 381 -10.56 11.10 25.43
C GLY A 381 -11.43 11.62 24.29
N SER A 382 -12.10 12.76 24.51
CA SER A 382 -13.00 13.35 23.55
C SER A 382 -12.29 14.23 22.52
N ILE A 383 -12.93 14.39 21.36
CA ILE A 383 -12.52 15.36 20.34
C ILE A 383 -12.90 16.76 20.84
N PRO A 384 -11.93 17.68 21.05
CA PRO A 384 -12.22 19.01 21.59
C PRO A 384 -13.07 19.85 20.65
N SER A 385 -14.15 20.44 21.16
CA SER A 385 -14.97 21.39 20.40
C SER A 385 -14.21 22.64 20.00
N SER A 386 -13.11 22.99 20.67
CA SER A 386 -12.29 24.14 20.27
C SER A 386 -11.73 24.03 18.85
N LEU A 387 -11.59 22.82 18.29
CA LEU A 387 -11.18 22.60 16.89
C LEU A 387 -12.03 23.38 15.87
N LEU A 388 -13.26 23.75 16.25
CA LEU A 388 -14.15 24.62 15.47
C LEU A 388 -13.54 26.00 15.17
N ASN A 389 -12.55 26.43 15.96
CA ASN A 389 -11.84 27.70 15.80
C ASN A 389 -10.59 27.60 14.92
N ALA A 390 -10.16 26.39 14.54
CA ALA A 390 -9.10 26.19 13.57
C ALA A 390 -9.64 26.40 12.14
N SER A 391 -9.98 27.64 11.79
CA SER A 391 -10.72 28.01 10.57
C SER A 391 -10.03 27.65 9.24
N HIS A 392 -8.72 27.41 9.27
CA HIS A 392 -7.93 26.98 8.12
C HIS A 392 -7.91 25.45 7.91
N LEU A 393 -8.52 24.68 8.82
CA LEU A 393 -8.46 23.22 8.79
C LEU A 393 -9.15 22.67 7.53
N GLN A 394 -8.37 21.91 6.77
CA GLN A 394 -8.78 21.24 5.53
C GLN A 394 -8.90 19.73 5.71
N ARG A 395 -8.01 19.13 6.52
CA ARG A 395 -7.99 17.69 6.77
C ARG A 395 -7.82 17.41 8.25
N LEU A 396 -8.78 16.69 8.80
CA LEU A 396 -8.71 16.12 10.15
C LEU A 396 -8.76 14.60 10.04
N SER A 397 -7.66 13.94 10.39
CA SER A 397 -7.57 12.48 10.34
C SER A 397 -7.17 11.92 11.69
N LEU A 398 -8.13 11.34 12.38
CA LEU A 398 -8.04 10.80 13.75
C LEU A 398 -8.29 9.29 13.79
N ALA A 399 -8.36 8.63 12.63
CA ALA A 399 -8.78 7.25 12.54
C ALA A 399 -7.91 6.27 13.35
N ASN A 400 -8.49 5.15 13.77
CA ASN A 400 -7.80 4.07 14.47
C ASN A 400 -7.05 4.58 15.72
N ASN A 401 -7.83 5.09 16.67
CA ASN A 401 -7.40 5.55 17.97
C ASN A 401 -8.40 5.04 19.02
N SER A 402 -8.31 5.53 20.26
CA SER A 402 -9.24 5.22 21.35
C SER A 402 -10.06 6.44 21.77
N LEU A 403 -10.43 7.29 20.81
CA LEU A 403 -11.22 8.50 21.07
C LEU A 403 -12.67 8.13 21.41
N THR A 404 -13.27 8.88 22.34
CA THR A 404 -14.59 8.60 22.93
C THR A 404 -15.49 9.82 22.86
N GLY A 405 -16.79 9.65 23.10
CA GLY A 405 -17.76 10.74 23.18
C GLY A 405 -18.27 11.18 21.81
N HIS A 406 -18.90 12.35 21.77
CA HIS A 406 -19.66 12.78 20.60
C HIS A 406 -18.82 13.50 19.55
N ILE A 407 -19.23 13.40 18.29
CA ILE A 407 -18.64 14.14 17.17
C ILE A 407 -19.01 15.63 17.26
N PRO A 408 -18.05 16.57 17.29
CA PRO A 408 -18.34 18.01 17.33
C PRO A 408 -19.05 18.56 16.08
N LEU A 409 -19.69 19.73 16.23
CA LEU A 409 -20.47 20.40 15.19
C LEU A 409 -19.59 21.19 14.20
N PHE A 410 -18.84 20.51 13.33
CA PHE A 410 -17.80 21.10 12.45
C PHE A 410 -18.25 22.10 11.37
N GLY A 411 -19.52 22.51 11.33
CA GLY A 411 -20.08 23.37 10.28
C GLY A 411 -19.47 24.76 10.14
N SER A 412 -18.69 25.23 11.13
CA SER A 412 -17.91 26.49 11.01
C SER A 412 -16.69 26.35 10.10
N LEU A 413 -16.22 25.13 9.83
CA LEU A 413 -14.99 24.86 9.09
C LEU A 413 -15.25 24.83 7.57
N GLN A 414 -15.33 26.00 6.96
CA GLN A 414 -15.63 26.18 5.53
C GLN A 414 -14.57 25.61 4.58
N ASN A 415 -13.35 25.36 5.08
CA ASN A 415 -12.26 24.80 4.29
C ASN A 415 -12.13 23.28 4.44
N LEU A 416 -12.92 22.65 5.30
CA LEU A 416 -12.84 21.23 5.59
C LEU A 416 -13.19 20.41 4.35
N LYS A 417 -12.25 19.54 3.94
CA LYS A 417 -12.37 18.63 2.79
C LYS A 417 -12.51 17.18 3.23
N ILE A 418 -11.70 16.78 4.20
CA ILE A 418 -11.62 15.40 4.66
C ILE A 418 -11.81 15.36 6.16
N LEU A 419 -12.82 14.61 6.59
CA LEU A 419 -13.10 14.29 7.98
C LEU A 419 -13.02 12.77 8.17
N ASP A 420 -11.92 12.32 8.74
CA ASP A 420 -11.66 10.90 8.96
C ASP A 420 -11.54 10.61 10.46
N MET A 421 -12.53 9.91 10.99
CA MET A 421 -12.64 9.53 12.40
C MET A 421 -12.92 8.03 12.57
N ALA A 422 -12.65 7.23 11.53
CA ALA A 422 -12.92 5.81 11.52
C ALA A 422 -12.21 5.05 12.66
N TYR A 423 -12.70 3.89 13.07
CA TYR A 423 -12.12 3.01 14.08
C TYR A 423 -11.77 3.73 15.40
N ASN A 424 -12.80 4.30 16.04
CA ASN A 424 -12.74 4.89 17.37
C ASN A 424 -13.95 4.41 18.20
N MET A 425 -14.23 5.03 19.34
CA MET A 425 -15.41 4.76 20.18
C MET A 425 -16.36 5.98 20.19
N LEU A 426 -16.53 6.63 19.04
CA LEU A 426 -17.34 7.85 18.93
C LEU A 426 -18.83 7.53 18.83
N GLU A 427 -19.63 8.45 19.34
CA GLU A 427 -21.08 8.37 19.36
C GLU A 427 -21.70 9.50 18.52
N ALA A 428 -22.86 9.24 17.91
CA ALA A 428 -23.55 10.20 17.04
C ALA A 428 -24.39 11.23 17.82
N ASP A 429 -24.71 10.94 19.09
CA ASP A 429 -25.74 11.63 19.88
C ASP A 429 -27.09 11.66 19.12
N ASP A 430 -27.58 12.84 18.75
CA ASP A 430 -28.79 13.09 17.98
C ASP A 430 -28.54 13.29 16.47
N TRP A 431 -27.32 13.01 16.00
CA TRP A 431 -26.84 13.26 14.63
C TRP A 431 -26.82 14.75 14.21
N SER A 432 -26.94 15.70 15.14
CA SER A 432 -26.88 17.14 14.85
C SER A 432 -25.60 17.59 14.15
N PHE A 433 -24.49 16.84 14.32
CA PHE A 433 -23.24 17.11 13.61
C PHE A 433 -23.38 17.00 12.09
N VAL A 434 -24.26 16.12 11.56
CA VAL A 434 -24.50 16.01 10.11
C VAL A 434 -25.16 17.27 9.56
N LEU A 435 -26.13 17.83 10.31
CA LEU A 435 -26.74 19.11 9.95
C LEU A 435 -25.71 20.24 9.99
N SER A 436 -24.79 20.21 10.95
CA SER A 436 -23.69 21.17 10.99
C SER A 436 -22.78 21.04 9.75
N LEU A 437 -22.41 19.82 9.37
CA LEU A 437 -21.56 19.53 8.21
C LEU A 437 -22.16 19.97 6.87
N SER A 438 -23.48 20.18 6.75
CA SER A 438 -24.04 20.72 5.50
C SER A 438 -23.58 22.15 5.19
N ASN A 439 -23.01 22.85 6.17
CA ASN A 439 -22.37 24.14 5.96
C ASN A 439 -20.93 24.01 5.40
N CYS A 440 -20.33 22.81 5.39
CA CYS A 440 -18.99 22.57 4.87
C CYS A 440 -19.03 22.27 3.37
N SER A 441 -19.13 23.33 2.55
CA SER A 441 -19.26 23.25 1.08
C SER A 441 -18.07 22.61 0.33
N LYS A 442 -16.96 22.31 1.00
CA LYS A 442 -15.79 21.65 0.41
C LYS A 442 -15.60 20.21 0.89
N LEU A 443 -16.49 19.69 1.73
CA LEU A 443 -16.36 18.37 2.33
C LEU A 443 -16.61 17.29 1.28
N THR A 444 -15.56 16.57 0.90
CA THR A 444 -15.59 15.49 -0.10
C THR A 444 -15.58 14.11 0.55
N GLU A 445 -15.00 13.98 1.76
CA GLU A 445 -14.82 12.68 2.43
C GLU A 445 -15.28 12.74 3.89
N LEU A 446 -16.23 11.87 4.23
CA LEU A 446 -16.72 11.64 5.59
C LEU A 446 -16.57 10.16 5.93
N LEU A 447 -15.55 9.85 6.72
CA LEU A 447 -15.15 8.48 7.06
C LEU A 447 -15.37 8.25 8.56
N LEU A 448 -16.39 7.46 8.90
CA LEU A 448 -16.85 7.23 10.28
C LEU A 448 -16.99 5.74 10.63
N ASP A 449 -16.35 4.87 9.84
CA ASP A 449 -16.40 3.42 10.04
C ASP A 449 -15.99 3.00 11.44
N GLY A 450 -16.44 1.84 11.93
CA GLY A 450 -15.88 1.23 13.13
C GLY A 450 -16.02 2.08 14.39
N ASN A 451 -17.17 2.73 14.58
CA ASN A 451 -17.48 3.54 15.77
C ASN A 451 -18.72 2.98 16.50
N ASN A 452 -19.17 3.71 17.53
CA ASN A 452 -20.38 3.41 18.29
C ASN A 452 -21.57 4.27 17.82
N LEU A 453 -21.64 4.62 16.53
CA LEU A 453 -22.71 5.46 16.00
C LEU A 453 -24.02 4.67 16.01
N GLN A 454 -24.99 5.16 16.79
CA GLN A 454 -26.29 4.52 17.01
C GLN A 454 -27.45 5.41 16.54
N GLY A 455 -28.67 4.85 16.51
CA GLY A 455 -29.87 5.55 16.11
C GLY A 455 -30.04 5.64 14.59
N ASN A 456 -30.99 6.47 14.15
CA ASN A 456 -31.38 6.56 12.75
C ASN A 456 -30.60 7.65 12.03
N LEU A 457 -29.98 7.31 10.89
CA LEU A 457 -29.34 8.29 10.03
C LEU A 457 -30.38 9.34 9.54
N PRO A 458 -30.17 10.64 9.74
CA PRO A 458 -31.16 11.66 9.42
C PRO A 458 -31.22 11.95 7.90
N SER A 459 -32.36 12.46 7.43
CA SER A 459 -32.51 12.88 6.02
C SER A 459 -31.59 14.04 5.62
N SER A 460 -31.11 14.82 6.59
CA SER A 460 -30.14 15.91 6.39
C SER A 460 -28.80 15.43 5.82
N ILE A 461 -28.50 14.13 5.87
CA ILE A 461 -27.33 13.56 5.19
C ILE A 461 -27.33 13.88 3.70
N GLY A 462 -28.51 14.00 3.08
CA GLY A 462 -28.66 14.38 1.67
C GLY A 462 -28.30 15.84 1.37
N ASN A 463 -28.05 16.67 2.38
CA ASN A 463 -27.64 18.07 2.22
C ASN A 463 -26.11 18.21 2.07
N LEU A 464 -25.32 17.14 2.23
CA LEU A 464 -23.87 17.14 2.06
C LEU A 464 -23.48 17.12 0.58
N SER A 465 -23.92 18.11 -0.20
CA SER A 465 -23.92 18.08 -1.67
C SER A 465 -22.56 17.86 -2.36
N SER A 466 -21.47 18.20 -1.67
CA SER A 466 -20.09 18.04 -2.20
C SER A 466 -19.45 16.70 -1.86
N LEU A 467 -20.16 15.84 -1.13
CA LEU A 467 -19.63 14.58 -0.63
C LEU A 467 -19.47 13.56 -1.76
N GLU A 468 -18.28 12.98 -1.84
CA GLU A 468 -17.91 11.94 -2.80
C GLU A 468 -17.76 10.57 -2.11
N ARG A 469 -17.27 10.55 -0.87
CA ARG A 469 -17.08 9.32 -0.08
C ARG A 469 -17.80 9.40 1.26
N LEU A 470 -18.67 8.43 1.50
CA LEU A 470 -19.37 8.26 2.77
C LEU A 470 -19.16 6.85 3.29
N TRP A 471 -18.38 6.74 4.37
CA TRP A 471 -18.09 5.46 5.00
C TRP A 471 -18.70 5.42 6.40
N LEU A 472 -19.62 4.47 6.61
CA LEU A 472 -20.39 4.26 7.84
C LEU A 472 -20.37 2.79 8.29
N ARG A 473 -19.48 1.95 7.72
CA ARG A 473 -19.48 0.50 7.99
C ARG A 473 -19.10 0.18 9.43
N ASN A 474 -19.54 -0.97 9.92
CA ASN A 474 -19.21 -1.48 11.25
C ASN A 474 -19.58 -0.47 12.37
N ASN A 475 -20.86 -0.10 12.42
CA ASN A 475 -21.44 0.78 13.44
C ASN A 475 -22.73 0.13 13.99
N GLN A 476 -23.52 0.89 14.77
CA GLN A 476 -24.78 0.45 15.37
C GLN A 476 -25.98 1.22 14.78
N ILE A 477 -25.88 1.67 13.52
CA ILE A 477 -26.88 2.51 12.87
C ILE A 477 -28.14 1.69 12.60
N SER A 478 -29.30 2.20 13.01
CA SER A 478 -30.61 1.57 12.86
C SER A 478 -31.52 2.36 11.92
N GLY A 479 -32.76 1.90 11.76
CA GLY A 479 -33.77 2.58 10.94
C GLY A 479 -33.60 2.31 9.45
N ILE A 480 -34.15 3.19 8.60
CA ILE A 480 -34.13 3.03 7.15
C ILE A 480 -32.98 3.81 6.52
N ILE A 481 -32.57 3.41 5.32
CA ILE A 481 -31.67 4.22 4.48
C ILE A 481 -32.45 5.47 4.01
N PRO A 482 -32.02 6.71 4.36
CA PRO A 482 -32.73 7.92 3.95
C PRO A 482 -32.70 8.09 2.42
N PRO A 483 -33.85 8.34 1.76
CA PRO A 483 -33.88 8.55 0.31
C PRO A 483 -33.02 9.71 -0.18
N GLY A 484 -32.78 10.72 0.69
CA GLY A 484 -31.93 11.87 0.41
C GLY A 484 -30.47 11.54 0.10
N ILE A 485 -29.97 10.35 0.46
CA ILE A 485 -28.64 9.89 0.02
C ILE A 485 -28.54 9.89 -1.51
N GLY A 486 -29.63 9.59 -2.22
CA GLY A 486 -29.66 9.61 -3.68
C GLY A 486 -29.46 11.00 -4.31
N ASN A 487 -29.50 12.09 -3.52
CA ASN A 487 -29.23 13.45 -4.01
C ASN A 487 -27.75 13.82 -3.96
N LEU A 488 -26.89 12.95 -3.42
CA LEU A 488 -25.46 13.19 -3.29
C LEU A 488 -24.71 12.83 -4.59
N SER A 489 -23.43 13.23 -4.68
CA SER A 489 -22.56 12.91 -5.83
C SER A 489 -21.53 11.84 -5.48
N LEU A 490 -21.95 10.79 -4.77
CA LEU A 490 -21.05 9.78 -4.22
C LEU A 490 -20.42 8.87 -5.29
N ASN A 491 -19.14 8.56 -5.09
CA ASN A 491 -18.41 7.49 -5.80
C ASN A 491 -18.17 6.25 -4.92
N MET A 492 -18.19 6.39 -3.59
CA MET A 492 -18.06 5.26 -2.66
C MET A 492 -19.02 5.41 -1.49
N LEU A 493 -19.84 4.38 -1.28
CA LEU A 493 -20.78 4.30 -0.16
C LEU A 493 -20.67 2.95 0.54
N TYR A 494 -20.18 2.98 1.78
CA TYR A 494 -20.15 1.82 2.68
C TYR A 494 -21.12 2.05 3.84
N MET A 495 -22.13 1.20 3.97
CA MET A 495 -23.01 1.14 5.15
C MET A 495 -23.16 -0.30 5.65
N ASP A 496 -22.24 -1.19 5.30
CA ASP A 496 -22.22 -2.58 5.73
C ASP A 496 -22.00 -2.77 7.25
N TYR A 497 -22.38 -3.93 7.77
CA TYR A 497 -22.26 -4.27 9.20
C TYR A 497 -22.93 -3.23 10.11
N ASN A 498 -24.24 -3.04 9.92
CA ASN A 498 -25.09 -2.16 10.73
C ASN A 498 -26.43 -2.85 11.03
N TYR A 499 -27.37 -2.13 11.64
CA TYR A 499 -28.72 -2.60 11.94
C TYR A 499 -29.78 -1.97 11.03
N LEU A 500 -29.43 -1.57 9.80
CA LEU A 500 -30.35 -0.92 8.86
C LEU A 500 -31.48 -1.88 8.46
N THR A 501 -32.67 -1.33 8.32
CA THR A 501 -33.94 -2.02 8.04
C THR A 501 -34.67 -1.35 6.87
N GLY A 502 -35.81 -1.93 6.46
CA GLY A 502 -36.62 -1.39 5.38
C GLY A 502 -36.03 -1.67 4.00
N ASN A 503 -36.55 -1.01 2.98
CA ASN A 503 -36.18 -1.26 1.59
C ASN A 503 -34.98 -0.41 1.19
N ILE A 504 -34.19 -0.89 0.21
CA ILE A 504 -33.23 -0.04 -0.49
C ILE A 504 -34.02 1.01 -1.29
N PRO A 505 -33.81 2.33 -1.07
CA PRO A 505 -34.54 3.37 -1.77
C PRO A 505 -34.21 3.36 -3.28
N PRO A 506 -35.20 3.50 -4.18
CA PRO A 506 -34.93 3.61 -5.62
C PRO A 506 -34.04 4.81 -5.99
N THR A 507 -34.01 5.86 -5.16
CA THR A 507 -33.17 7.05 -5.33
C THR A 507 -31.68 6.75 -5.30
N ILE A 508 -31.25 5.59 -4.76
CA ILE A 508 -29.85 5.14 -4.86
C ILE A 508 -29.41 5.03 -6.33
N GLY A 509 -30.32 4.71 -7.25
CA GLY A 509 -30.05 4.68 -8.69
C GLY A 509 -29.77 6.05 -9.33
N TYR A 510 -29.81 7.15 -8.58
CA TYR A 510 -29.46 8.49 -9.05
C TYR A 510 -27.97 8.84 -8.80
N LEU A 511 -27.23 7.97 -8.11
CA LEU A 511 -25.81 8.15 -7.80
C LEU A 511 -24.92 7.78 -9.00
N HIS A 512 -25.00 8.53 -10.10
CA HIS A 512 -24.40 8.15 -11.38
C HIS A 512 -22.87 7.96 -11.38
N ASN A 513 -22.16 8.54 -10.40
CA ASN A 513 -20.71 8.40 -10.23
C ASN A 513 -20.30 7.22 -9.34
N MET A 514 -21.26 6.40 -8.88
CA MET A 514 -21.01 5.33 -7.92
C MET A 514 -20.09 4.26 -8.51
N VAL A 515 -19.00 3.98 -7.80
CA VAL A 515 -18.01 2.95 -8.12
C VAL A 515 -18.13 1.76 -7.16
N ILE A 516 -18.33 2.02 -5.86
CA ILE A 516 -18.49 0.96 -4.84
C ILE A 516 -19.72 1.24 -4.00
N LEU A 517 -20.63 0.27 -3.96
CA LEU A 517 -21.84 0.30 -3.15
C LEU A 517 -21.92 -0.94 -2.27
N SER A 518 -21.90 -0.74 -0.95
CA SER A 518 -21.99 -1.82 0.02
C SER A 518 -23.04 -1.55 1.09
N PHE A 519 -24.03 -2.43 1.14
CA PHE A 519 -25.05 -2.50 2.19
C PHE A 519 -25.07 -3.90 2.86
N ALA A 520 -23.99 -4.65 2.72
CA ALA A 520 -23.89 -6.01 3.23
C ALA A 520 -24.10 -6.09 4.75
N GLN A 521 -24.48 -7.26 5.25
CA GLN A 521 -24.57 -7.54 6.69
C GLN A 521 -25.46 -6.53 7.45
N ASN A 522 -26.71 -6.41 7.00
CA ASN A 522 -27.74 -5.55 7.58
C ASN A 522 -29.07 -6.34 7.71
N ARG A 523 -30.16 -5.65 8.02
CA ARG A 523 -31.52 -6.23 8.10
C ARG A 523 -32.44 -5.66 7.01
N LEU A 524 -31.88 -5.28 5.86
CA LEU A 524 -32.65 -4.73 4.74
C LEU A 524 -33.60 -5.77 4.17
N SER A 525 -34.77 -5.32 3.73
CA SER A 525 -35.86 -6.16 3.22
C SER A 525 -36.42 -5.64 1.90
N GLY A 526 -37.46 -6.28 1.39
CA GLY A 526 -38.08 -5.88 0.12
C GLY A 526 -37.24 -6.30 -1.09
N GLN A 527 -37.52 -5.70 -2.25
CA GLN A 527 -36.86 -6.05 -3.52
C GLN A 527 -35.62 -5.18 -3.76
N ILE A 528 -34.65 -5.73 -4.50
CA ILE A 528 -33.55 -4.95 -5.07
C ILE A 528 -34.15 -4.01 -6.13
N PRO A 529 -34.03 -2.67 -6.01
CA PRO A 529 -34.62 -1.74 -6.97
C PRO A 529 -33.97 -1.89 -8.36
N GLY A 530 -34.79 -1.95 -9.41
CA GLY A 530 -34.29 -1.98 -10.79
C GLY A 530 -33.48 -0.73 -11.19
N THR A 531 -33.65 0.39 -10.46
CA THR A 531 -32.87 1.62 -10.66
C THR A 531 -31.38 1.46 -10.36
N ILE A 532 -30.94 0.40 -9.66
CA ILE A 532 -29.51 0.08 -9.50
C ILE A 532 -28.82 -0.10 -10.85
N GLY A 533 -29.54 -0.55 -11.89
CA GLY A 533 -29.00 -0.63 -13.25
C GLY A 533 -28.55 0.71 -13.83
N ASN A 534 -28.96 1.85 -13.27
CA ASN A 534 -28.52 3.17 -13.73
C ASN A 534 -27.07 3.51 -13.29
N LEU A 535 -26.49 2.71 -12.39
CA LEU A 535 -25.13 2.92 -11.86
C LEU A 535 -24.09 2.32 -12.81
N VAL A 536 -23.91 2.97 -13.97
CA VAL A 536 -23.10 2.43 -15.07
C VAL A 536 -21.60 2.34 -14.76
N GLN A 537 -21.11 3.13 -13.80
CA GLN A 537 -19.71 3.13 -13.34
C GLN A 537 -19.44 2.14 -12.18
N LEU A 538 -20.47 1.41 -11.73
CA LEU A 538 -20.37 0.55 -10.57
C LEU A 538 -19.43 -0.62 -10.83
N ASN A 539 -18.37 -0.73 -10.04
CA ASN A 539 -17.40 -1.82 -10.06
C ASN A 539 -17.76 -2.90 -9.05
N GLU A 540 -18.26 -2.52 -7.87
CA GLU A 540 -18.54 -3.44 -6.78
C GLU A 540 -19.93 -3.19 -6.18
N LEU A 541 -20.71 -4.27 -6.11
CA LEU A 541 -22.02 -4.28 -5.44
C LEU A 541 -22.09 -5.40 -4.40
N HIS A 542 -22.17 -5.00 -3.13
CA HIS A 542 -22.28 -5.92 -1.99
C HIS A 542 -23.61 -5.70 -1.27
N LEU A 543 -24.53 -6.66 -1.41
CA LEU A 543 -25.85 -6.68 -0.76
C LEU A 543 -26.06 -7.96 0.07
N ASP A 544 -25.00 -8.72 0.30
CA ASP A 544 -25.07 -10.01 0.98
C ASP A 544 -25.41 -9.90 2.47
N GLY A 545 -25.94 -10.98 3.05
CA GLY A 545 -26.27 -11.01 4.49
C GLY A 545 -27.38 -10.03 4.86
N ASN A 546 -28.47 -10.05 4.10
CA ASN A 546 -29.66 -9.23 4.32
C ASN A 546 -30.93 -10.10 4.23
N ASN A 547 -32.10 -9.47 4.32
CA ASN A 547 -33.40 -10.11 4.17
C ASN A 547 -34.11 -9.70 2.85
N LEU A 548 -33.33 -9.41 1.80
CA LEU A 548 -33.85 -9.00 0.49
C LEU A 548 -34.59 -10.17 -0.18
N SER A 549 -35.63 -9.85 -0.94
CA SER A 549 -36.56 -10.82 -1.54
C SER A 549 -36.93 -10.40 -2.97
N GLY A 550 -37.73 -11.21 -3.65
CA GLY A 550 -38.07 -10.99 -5.06
C GLY A 550 -37.01 -11.56 -6.01
N SER A 551 -37.16 -11.26 -7.29
CA SER A 551 -36.22 -11.64 -8.34
C SER A 551 -35.04 -10.68 -8.42
N ILE A 552 -33.89 -11.18 -8.90
CA ILE A 552 -32.76 -10.31 -9.25
C ILE A 552 -33.18 -9.43 -10.44
N PRO A 553 -33.04 -8.09 -10.37
CA PRO A 553 -33.48 -7.21 -11.45
C PRO A 553 -32.67 -7.45 -12.73
N GLU A 554 -33.36 -7.55 -13.87
CA GLU A 554 -32.68 -7.72 -15.16
C GLU A 554 -31.81 -6.51 -15.51
N SER A 555 -32.19 -5.31 -15.09
CA SER A 555 -31.49 -4.05 -15.35
C SER A 555 -30.06 -3.99 -14.78
N ILE A 556 -29.68 -4.90 -13.86
CA ILE A 556 -28.33 -4.94 -13.29
C ILE A 556 -27.24 -5.11 -14.36
N HIS A 557 -27.59 -5.67 -15.52
CA HIS A 557 -26.66 -5.82 -16.64
C HIS A 557 -26.19 -4.50 -17.27
N HIS A 558 -26.89 -3.39 -17.00
CA HIS A 558 -26.48 -2.06 -17.41
C HIS A 558 -25.27 -1.53 -16.60
N CYS A 559 -24.92 -2.15 -15.46
CA CYS A 559 -23.69 -1.89 -14.71
C CYS A 559 -22.48 -2.49 -15.44
N THR A 560 -22.12 -1.92 -16.58
CA THR A 560 -21.15 -2.51 -17.52
C THR A 560 -19.71 -2.58 -17.00
N GLN A 561 -19.39 -1.94 -15.88
CA GLN A 561 -18.05 -1.97 -15.25
C GLN A 561 -17.96 -2.92 -14.04
N LEU A 562 -19.04 -3.64 -13.72
CA LEU A 562 -19.16 -4.44 -12.51
C LEU A 562 -18.20 -5.64 -12.53
N LYS A 563 -17.26 -5.65 -11.57
CA LYS A 563 -16.28 -6.73 -11.36
C LYS A 563 -16.72 -7.72 -10.30
N THR A 564 -17.40 -7.21 -9.26
CA THR A 564 -17.89 -7.98 -8.12
C THR A 564 -19.37 -7.75 -7.89
N LEU A 565 -20.14 -8.84 -7.91
CA LEU A 565 -21.55 -8.87 -7.56
C LEU A 565 -21.78 -9.90 -6.45
N ASN A 566 -22.09 -9.43 -5.24
CA ASN A 566 -22.35 -10.28 -4.09
C ASN A 566 -23.77 -10.06 -3.54
N LEU A 567 -24.65 -11.03 -3.80
CA LEU A 567 -26.05 -11.06 -3.37
C LEU A 567 -26.33 -12.24 -2.40
N ALA A 568 -25.28 -12.84 -1.85
CA ALA A 568 -25.40 -14.06 -1.06
C ALA A 568 -26.20 -13.87 0.23
N HIS A 569 -26.69 -14.94 0.83
CA HIS A 569 -27.37 -14.90 2.13
C HIS A 569 -28.54 -13.90 2.16
N ASN A 570 -29.52 -14.13 1.28
CA ASN A 570 -30.75 -13.35 1.19
C ASN A 570 -31.95 -14.30 0.97
N SER A 571 -33.14 -13.72 0.75
CA SER A 571 -34.37 -14.44 0.41
C SER A 571 -34.77 -14.27 -1.07
N LEU A 572 -33.80 -14.08 -1.97
CA LEU A 572 -34.04 -13.90 -3.40
C LEU A 572 -34.59 -15.19 -4.02
N HIS A 573 -35.56 -15.07 -4.92
CA HIS A 573 -36.22 -16.21 -5.57
C HIS A 573 -36.47 -15.91 -7.05
N GLY A 574 -37.12 -16.85 -7.77
CA GLY A 574 -37.24 -16.78 -9.23
C GLY A 574 -36.04 -17.42 -9.92
N THR A 575 -35.81 -17.11 -11.19
CA THR A 575 -34.69 -17.62 -11.98
C THR A 575 -33.49 -16.68 -11.93
N ILE A 576 -32.29 -17.19 -12.25
CA ILE A 576 -31.13 -16.33 -12.50
C ILE A 576 -31.34 -15.63 -13.86
N PRO A 577 -31.42 -14.28 -13.91
CA PRO A 577 -31.60 -13.56 -15.17
C PRO A 577 -30.45 -13.83 -16.13
N VAL A 578 -30.79 -14.18 -17.37
CA VAL A 578 -29.79 -14.44 -18.43
C VAL A 578 -28.89 -13.22 -18.68
N HIS A 579 -29.43 -12.02 -18.49
CA HIS A 579 -28.75 -10.75 -18.70
C HIS A 579 -27.55 -10.53 -17.77
N ILE A 580 -27.51 -11.13 -16.57
CA ILE A 580 -26.36 -11.03 -15.66
C ILE A 580 -25.09 -11.57 -16.33
N PHE A 581 -25.22 -12.61 -17.16
CA PHE A 581 -24.10 -13.19 -17.88
C PHE A 581 -23.67 -12.38 -19.12
N LYS A 582 -24.27 -11.20 -19.35
CA LYS A 582 -23.80 -10.22 -20.34
C LYS A 582 -22.91 -9.14 -19.73
N ILE A 583 -22.66 -9.20 -18.41
CA ILE A 583 -21.73 -8.31 -17.72
C ILE A 583 -20.31 -8.86 -17.88
N PHE A 584 -19.71 -8.65 -19.06
CA PHE A 584 -18.40 -9.22 -19.41
C PHE A 584 -17.24 -8.71 -18.53
N SER A 585 -17.46 -7.63 -17.78
CA SER A 585 -16.52 -7.06 -16.81
C SER A 585 -16.43 -7.84 -15.49
N LEU A 586 -17.38 -8.74 -15.21
CA LEU A 586 -17.33 -9.61 -14.04
C LEU A 586 -16.09 -10.50 -14.12
N SER A 587 -15.12 -10.16 -13.29
CA SER A 587 -13.79 -10.76 -13.30
C SER A 587 -13.39 -11.27 -11.93
N GLU A 588 -13.91 -10.68 -10.85
CA GLU A 588 -13.53 -11.04 -9.49
C GLU A 588 -14.52 -12.06 -8.91
N GLN A 589 -15.79 -11.70 -8.79
CA GLN A 589 -16.76 -12.57 -8.10
C GLN A 589 -18.21 -12.35 -8.55
N LEU A 590 -18.90 -13.46 -8.81
CA LEU A 590 -20.35 -13.54 -8.86
C LEU A 590 -20.83 -14.51 -7.78
N ASN A 591 -21.47 -13.97 -6.74
CA ASN A 591 -21.93 -14.74 -5.59
C ASN A 591 -23.43 -14.56 -5.37
N LEU A 592 -24.19 -15.61 -5.67
CA LEU A 592 -25.64 -15.70 -5.49
C LEU A 592 -26.01 -16.80 -4.49
N SER A 593 -25.04 -17.28 -3.70
CA SER A 593 -25.25 -18.42 -2.81
C SER A 593 -26.22 -18.12 -1.66
N HIS A 594 -26.77 -19.16 -1.04
CA HIS A 594 -27.69 -19.03 0.10
C HIS A 594 -28.90 -18.13 -0.22
N ASN A 595 -29.67 -18.52 -1.23
CA ASN A 595 -30.91 -17.89 -1.64
C ASN A 595 -31.97 -18.97 -1.99
N TYR A 596 -33.12 -18.57 -2.52
CA TYR A 596 -34.18 -19.44 -3.00
C TYR A 596 -34.30 -19.45 -4.53
N LEU A 597 -33.20 -19.18 -5.26
CA LEU A 597 -33.18 -19.15 -6.72
C LEU A 597 -33.49 -20.54 -7.29
N SER A 598 -34.22 -20.59 -8.39
CA SER A 598 -34.79 -21.80 -8.99
C SER A 598 -34.59 -21.81 -10.51
N GLY A 599 -34.95 -22.90 -11.17
CA GLY A 599 -34.71 -23.08 -12.60
C GLY A 599 -33.27 -23.51 -12.92
N GLY A 600 -32.94 -23.54 -14.21
CA GLY A 600 -31.62 -23.95 -14.69
C GLY A 600 -30.57 -22.84 -14.66
N ILE A 601 -29.30 -23.23 -14.65
CA ILE A 601 -28.18 -22.32 -14.91
C ILE A 601 -28.19 -22.01 -16.42
N PRO A 602 -28.32 -20.73 -16.85
CA PRO A 602 -28.31 -20.37 -18.28
C PRO A 602 -27.00 -20.75 -18.98
N GLN A 603 -27.05 -21.06 -20.28
CA GLN A 603 -25.85 -21.40 -21.06
C GLN A 603 -24.90 -20.21 -21.22
N GLU A 604 -25.45 -19.00 -21.14
CA GLU A 604 -24.75 -17.73 -21.22
C GLU A 604 -23.71 -17.57 -20.12
N VAL A 605 -23.72 -18.39 -19.06
CA VAL A 605 -22.65 -18.41 -18.04
C VAL A 605 -21.25 -18.51 -18.65
N GLY A 606 -21.10 -19.15 -19.82
CA GLY A 606 -19.83 -19.23 -20.55
C GLY A 606 -19.29 -17.88 -21.05
N ASN A 607 -20.14 -16.85 -21.12
CA ASN A 607 -19.72 -15.49 -21.47
C ASN A 607 -18.80 -14.84 -20.42
N LEU A 608 -18.85 -15.32 -19.17
CA LEU A 608 -18.05 -14.78 -18.07
C LEU A 608 -16.63 -15.38 -18.12
N ILE A 609 -15.93 -15.18 -19.23
CA ILE A 609 -14.64 -15.81 -19.54
C ILE A 609 -13.53 -15.44 -18.54
N ASN A 610 -13.64 -14.25 -17.93
CA ASN A 610 -12.64 -13.69 -17.03
C ASN A 610 -12.99 -13.86 -15.54
N LEU A 611 -14.07 -14.57 -15.22
CA LEU A 611 -14.57 -14.66 -13.84
C LEU A 611 -13.70 -15.59 -12.99
N ASN A 612 -13.17 -15.08 -11.88
CA ASN A 612 -12.37 -15.87 -10.94
C ASN A 612 -13.23 -16.74 -10.00
N LYS A 613 -14.35 -16.20 -9.50
CA LYS A 613 -15.20 -16.92 -8.53
C LYS A 613 -16.68 -16.89 -8.92
N LEU A 614 -17.27 -18.08 -9.04
CA LEU A 614 -18.71 -18.29 -9.18
C LEU A 614 -19.24 -19.12 -8.01
N SER A 615 -20.15 -18.54 -7.22
CA SER A 615 -20.87 -19.26 -6.17
C SER A 615 -22.37 -19.10 -6.34
N ILE A 616 -23.05 -20.22 -6.60
CA ILE A 616 -24.51 -20.32 -6.69
C ILE A 616 -25.03 -21.44 -5.78
N SER A 617 -24.19 -21.88 -4.84
CA SER A 617 -24.48 -22.92 -3.86
C SER A 617 -25.65 -22.57 -2.94
N ASN A 618 -26.26 -23.57 -2.29
CA ASN A 618 -27.39 -23.39 -1.38
C ASN A 618 -28.55 -22.60 -2.02
N ASN A 619 -29.09 -23.14 -3.11
CA ASN A 619 -30.25 -22.62 -3.83
C ASN A 619 -31.22 -23.77 -4.18
N ARG A 620 -32.26 -23.49 -4.98
CA ARG A 620 -33.23 -24.46 -5.49
C ARG A 620 -33.05 -24.70 -7.00
N LEU A 621 -31.83 -24.58 -7.52
CA LEU A 621 -31.55 -24.73 -8.94
C LEU A 621 -31.77 -26.19 -9.38
N SER A 622 -32.20 -26.37 -10.63
CA SER A 622 -32.54 -27.67 -11.19
C SER A 622 -32.14 -27.80 -12.66
N GLY A 623 -31.95 -29.03 -13.13
CA GLY A 623 -31.61 -29.30 -14.53
C GLY A 623 -30.11 -29.48 -14.77
N ASN A 624 -29.73 -29.51 -16.03
CA ASN A 624 -28.36 -29.84 -16.42
C ASN A 624 -27.39 -28.67 -16.20
N ILE A 625 -26.21 -28.97 -15.66
CA ILE A 625 -25.08 -28.04 -15.59
C ILE A 625 -24.59 -27.73 -17.04
N PRO A 626 -24.60 -26.46 -17.47
CA PRO A 626 -24.14 -26.04 -18.79
C PRO A 626 -22.69 -26.45 -19.08
N SER A 627 -22.44 -27.06 -20.24
CA SER A 627 -21.06 -27.27 -20.72
C SER A 627 -20.35 -25.95 -21.00
N ALA A 628 -21.09 -24.87 -21.24
CA ALA A 628 -20.58 -23.52 -21.41
C ALA A 628 -19.77 -23.01 -20.20
N LEU A 629 -19.94 -23.56 -18.98
CA LEU A 629 -19.08 -23.24 -17.83
C LEU A 629 -17.58 -23.50 -18.13
N GLY A 630 -17.26 -24.42 -19.05
CA GLY A 630 -15.89 -24.64 -19.48
C GLY A 630 -15.25 -23.47 -20.23
N GLN A 631 -16.02 -22.45 -20.63
CA GLN A 631 -15.52 -21.22 -21.25
C GLN A 631 -15.01 -20.20 -20.22
N CYS A 632 -15.33 -20.36 -18.94
CA CYS A 632 -14.79 -19.56 -17.84
C CYS A 632 -13.36 -20.01 -17.50
N VAL A 633 -12.41 -19.74 -18.40
CA VAL A 633 -11.04 -20.30 -18.35
C VAL A 633 -10.21 -19.85 -17.15
N ILE A 634 -10.56 -18.72 -16.52
CA ILE A 634 -9.85 -18.16 -15.35
C ILE A 634 -10.53 -18.57 -14.02
N LEU A 635 -11.61 -19.36 -14.06
CA LEU A 635 -12.39 -19.70 -12.87
C LEU A 635 -11.59 -20.54 -11.87
N GLU A 636 -11.17 -19.92 -10.78
CA GLU A 636 -10.44 -20.55 -9.68
C GLU A 636 -11.37 -21.25 -8.68
N SER A 637 -12.59 -20.73 -8.52
CA SER A 637 -13.54 -21.21 -7.52
C SER A 637 -14.95 -21.34 -8.09
N LEU A 638 -15.44 -22.59 -8.14
CA LEU A 638 -16.81 -22.93 -8.54
C LEU A 638 -17.54 -23.64 -7.40
N GLU A 639 -18.58 -23.02 -6.87
CA GLU A 639 -19.37 -23.54 -5.74
C GLU A 639 -20.84 -23.76 -6.16
N LEU A 640 -21.21 -25.03 -6.34
CA LEU A 640 -22.54 -25.47 -6.80
C LEU A 640 -23.33 -26.31 -5.78
N GLN A 641 -22.71 -26.66 -4.65
CA GLN A 641 -23.24 -27.59 -3.65
C GLN A 641 -24.61 -27.16 -3.10
N ARG A 642 -25.38 -28.14 -2.60
CA ARG A 642 -26.74 -27.95 -2.05
C ARG A 642 -27.71 -27.31 -3.05
N ASN A 643 -27.71 -27.85 -4.27
CA ASN A 643 -28.73 -27.66 -5.30
C ASN A 643 -29.16 -29.06 -5.78
N ASP A 644 -30.00 -29.74 -5.00
CA ASP A 644 -30.19 -31.20 -5.09
C ASP A 644 -30.82 -31.70 -6.41
N ARG A 645 -31.31 -30.77 -7.25
CA ARG A 645 -31.92 -31.06 -8.55
C ARG A 645 -30.99 -30.73 -9.73
N LEU A 646 -29.76 -30.29 -9.48
CA LEU A 646 -28.75 -30.14 -10.52
C LEU A 646 -28.19 -31.51 -10.89
N CYS A 647 -27.95 -31.69 -12.19
CA CYS A 647 -27.36 -32.92 -12.72
C CYS A 647 -26.29 -32.59 -13.76
N ALA A 648 -25.38 -33.52 -14.00
CA ALA A 648 -24.31 -33.38 -14.98
C ALA A 648 -24.41 -34.44 -16.08
N ARG A 649 -23.99 -34.08 -17.30
CA ARG A 649 -23.81 -35.05 -18.41
C ARG A 649 -22.44 -35.74 -18.40
N ALA A 650 -21.52 -35.26 -17.56
CA ALA A 650 -20.18 -35.82 -17.36
C ALA A 650 -19.94 -36.09 -15.86
N PRO A 651 -19.01 -36.99 -15.48
CA PRO A 651 -18.76 -37.34 -14.09
C PRO A 651 -18.22 -36.13 -13.30
N LEU A 652 -19.05 -35.54 -12.46
CA LEU A 652 -18.67 -34.50 -11.49
C LEU A 652 -18.88 -35.04 -10.08
N LYS A 653 -17.83 -35.00 -9.25
CA LYS A 653 -17.82 -35.59 -7.92
C LYS A 653 -18.93 -34.96 -7.06
N GLY A 654 -19.91 -35.76 -6.62
CA GLY A 654 -21.01 -35.31 -5.77
C GLY A 654 -22.24 -34.77 -6.52
N ILE A 655 -22.29 -34.84 -7.85
CA ILE A 655 -23.43 -34.38 -8.66
C ILE A 655 -24.04 -35.57 -9.44
N PRO A 656 -25.38 -35.79 -9.39
CA PRO A 656 -26.02 -36.90 -10.08
C PRO A 656 -26.01 -36.73 -11.61
N PHE A 657 -26.09 -37.84 -12.36
CA PHE A 657 -26.21 -37.79 -13.82
C PHE A 657 -27.62 -37.37 -14.25
N CYS A 658 -27.71 -36.57 -15.32
CA CYS A 658 -29.01 -36.22 -15.88
C CYS A 658 -29.66 -37.44 -16.53
N SER A 659 -30.71 -37.99 -15.89
CA SER A 659 -31.60 -38.93 -16.56
C SER A 659 -32.38 -38.20 -17.63
N ALA A 660 -32.30 -38.64 -18.89
CA ALA A 660 -33.16 -38.14 -19.96
C ALA A 660 -34.63 -38.35 -19.55
N LEU A 661 -35.32 -37.28 -19.17
CA LEU A 661 -36.76 -37.34 -18.89
C LEU A 661 -37.49 -37.22 -20.23
N VAL A 662 -38.07 -38.33 -20.66
CA VAL A 662 -39.12 -38.40 -21.66
C VAL A 662 -40.27 -37.48 -21.23
N ASP A 663 -40.72 -36.67 -22.17
CA ASP A 663 -41.82 -35.73 -22.03
C ASP A 663 -43.16 -36.42 -21.71
N GLY A 664 -44.00 -35.68 -20.99
CA GLY A 664 -45.43 -35.85 -20.76
C GLY A 664 -46.14 -37.17 -21.10
N GLY A 665 -46.68 -37.81 -20.05
CA GLY A 665 -47.96 -38.51 -20.16
C GLY A 665 -47.92 -40.02 -19.98
N ARG A 666 -48.05 -40.47 -18.72
CA ARG A 666 -49.02 -41.50 -18.29
C ARG A 666 -48.90 -41.74 -16.79
N VAL A 667 -49.81 -41.10 -16.08
CA VAL A 667 -50.35 -41.60 -14.81
C VAL A 667 -50.76 -43.07 -14.99
N HIS A 668 -50.55 -43.87 -13.95
CA HIS A 668 -50.96 -45.27 -13.82
C HIS A 668 -50.27 -46.31 -14.72
N ARG A 669 -49.14 -46.90 -14.27
CA ARG A 669 -48.90 -48.37 -14.37
C ARG A 669 -47.64 -48.97 -13.70
N SER A 670 -47.15 -48.44 -12.57
CA SER A 670 -46.08 -49.14 -11.81
C SER A 670 -46.38 -49.36 -10.31
N LEU A 671 -47.65 -49.27 -9.92
CA LEU A 671 -48.11 -49.48 -8.53
C LEU A 671 -48.50 -50.94 -8.19
N VAL A 672 -48.23 -51.94 -9.04
CA VAL A 672 -48.77 -53.31 -8.84
C VAL A 672 -47.71 -54.39 -8.56
N LEU A 673 -46.41 -54.05 -8.47
CA LEU A 673 -45.38 -55.06 -8.13
C LEU A 673 -44.81 -54.96 -6.70
N ALA A 674 -45.01 -53.85 -5.99
CA ALA A 674 -44.52 -53.67 -4.61
C ALA A 674 -45.45 -54.24 -3.51
N PHE A 675 -46.67 -54.66 -3.85
CA PHE A 675 -47.69 -55.08 -2.87
C PHE A 675 -47.73 -56.59 -2.54
N LYS A 676 -46.74 -57.38 -2.96
CA LYS A 676 -46.70 -58.84 -2.67
C LYS A 676 -45.60 -59.31 -1.71
N ILE A 677 -44.79 -58.40 -1.14
CA ILE A 677 -43.68 -58.79 -0.24
C ILE A 677 -43.79 -58.15 1.18
N VAL A 678 -44.59 -57.09 1.36
CA VAL A 678 -44.58 -56.31 2.62
C VAL A 678 -45.59 -56.82 3.67
N THR A 679 -46.62 -57.57 3.29
CA THR A 679 -47.65 -58.07 4.22
C THR A 679 -47.24 -59.24 5.14
N PRO A 680 -46.35 -60.19 4.76
CA PRO A 680 -45.98 -61.29 5.67
C PRO A 680 -44.97 -60.88 6.76
N VAL A 681 -44.16 -59.84 6.53
CA VAL A 681 -43.04 -59.47 7.43
C VAL A 681 -43.52 -58.70 8.66
N VAL A 682 -44.59 -57.92 8.54
CA VAL A 682 -45.13 -57.09 9.64
C VAL A 682 -45.87 -57.94 10.69
N VAL A 683 -46.47 -59.07 10.30
CA VAL A 683 -47.18 -59.99 11.22
C VAL A 683 -46.21 -60.85 12.04
N VAL A 684 -45.07 -61.25 11.46
CA VAL A 684 -44.04 -62.05 12.15
C VAL A 684 -43.27 -61.24 13.19
N ILE A 685 -42.97 -59.97 12.89
CA ILE A 685 -42.26 -59.06 13.82
C ILE A 685 -43.14 -58.70 15.03
N ALA A 686 -44.46 -58.56 14.84
CA ALA A 686 -45.39 -58.26 15.94
C ALA A 686 -45.53 -59.44 16.94
N ILE A 687 -45.51 -60.69 16.46
CA ILE A 687 -45.58 -61.90 17.32
C ILE A 687 -44.26 -62.12 18.08
N LEU A 688 -43.11 -61.85 17.45
CA LEU A 688 -41.80 -61.96 18.10
C LEU A 688 -41.57 -60.89 19.17
N CYS A 689 -42.06 -59.66 18.96
CA CYS A 689 -42.01 -58.59 19.96
C CYS A 689 -42.90 -58.89 21.19
N PHE A 690 -44.04 -59.58 21.03
CA PHE A 690 -44.90 -59.98 22.15
C PHE A 690 -44.29 -61.12 23.00
N LEU A 691 -43.52 -62.02 22.38
CA LEU A 691 -42.84 -63.13 23.07
C LEU A 691 -41.55 -62.67 23.79
N MET A 692 -40.83 -61.69 23.24
CA MET A 692 -39.59 -61.14 23.83
C MET A 692 -39.82 -60.28 25.09
N ILE A 693 -41.02 -59.74 25.29
CA ILE A 693 -41.38 -58.98 26.50
C ILE A 693 -41.57 -59.91 27.71
N ARG A 694 -41.86 -61.21 27.51
CA ARG A 694 -42.14 -62.16 28.60
C ARG A 694 -40.92 -62.90 29.17
N SER A 695 -39.77 -62.88 28.51
CA SER A 695 -38.66 -63.80 28.86
C SER A 695 -37.40 -63.15 29.47
N ARG A 696 -37.39 -61.84 29.78
CA ARG A 696 -36.28 -61.25 30.56
C ARG A 696 -36.54 -61.25 32.07
N LYS A 697 -36.38 -62.42 32.70
CA LYS A 697 -35.87 -62.53 34.07
C LYS A 697 -34.71 -63.54 34.08
N ARG A 698 -33.58 -63.07 34.64
CA ARG A 698 -32.40 -63.78 35.17
C ARG A 698 -31.24 -64.14 34.20
N VAL A 699 -30.21 -63.32 34.33
CA VAL A 699 -28.73 -63.53 34.32
C VAL A 699 -28.31 -64.79 35.14
N PRO A 700 -27.10 -65.44 35.06
CA PRO A 700 -25.77 -65.02 34.53
C PRO A 700 -24.84 -66.08 33.83
N LEU A 701 -23.65 -65.57 33.42
CA LEU A 701 -22.26 -66.10 33.58
C LEU A 701 -21.56 -67.03 32.54
N ASN A 702 -20.44 -66.47 32.02
CA ASN A 702 -19.08 -67.01 31.79
C ASN A 702 -18.63 -67.81 30.53
N SER A 703 -17.61 -67.20 29.88
CA SER A 703 -16.25 -67.72 29.57
C SER A 703 -15.91 -68.45 28.25
N ARG A 704 -15.04 -67.76 27.47
CA ARG A 704 -13.80 -68.18 26.76
C ARG A 704 -13.82 -68.96 25.42
N MET A 705 -13.32 -68.24 24.39
CA MET A 705 -12.04 -68.44 23.67
C MET A 705 -11.90 -69.46 22.51
N SER A 706 -11.62 -68.93 21.30
CA SER A 706 -10.51 -69.26 20.35
C SER A 706 -10.88 -68.68 18.98
N MET A 707 -10.17 -67.71 18.38
CA MET A 707 -8.78 -67.56 17.95
C MET A 707 -8.46 -68.21 16.59
N GLN A 708 -8.16 -67.32 15.63
CA GLN A 708 -7.28 -67.45 14.45
C GLN A 708 -7.73 -68.31 13.26
N LEU A 709 -7.95 -67.64 12.12
CA LEU A 709 -7.04 -67.71 10.96
C LEU A 709 -7.41 -66.62 9.93
N LYS A 710 -6.64 -65.53 9.88
CA LYS A 710 -6.25 -64.78 8.65
C LYS A 710 -5.37 -63.58 9.01
N THR A 711 -4.18 -63.89 9.49
CA THR A 711 -3.01 -63.01 9.47
C THR A 711 -2.14 -63.45 8.31
N HIS A 712 -2.34 -62.89 7.10
CA HIS A 712 -1.28 -62.71 6.09
C HIS A 712 -1.75 -61.88 4.87
N LEU A 713 -2.30 -60.70 5.12
CA LEU A 713 -2.29 -59.58 4.17
C LEU A 713 -2.07 -58.28 4.95
N ARG A 714 -0.86 -58.11 5.47
CA ARG A 714 -0.34 -56.82 5.96
C ARG A 714 0.50 -56.24 4.84
N GLN A 715 0.20 -55.01 4.39
CA GLN A 715 1.22 -53.97 4.35
C GLN A 715 0.61 -52.60 4.01
N LEU A 716 0.90 -51.65 4.91
CA LEU A 716 0.72 -50.19 4.81
C LEU A 716 -0.72 -49.64 4.92
N ASN A 717 -1.27 -49.70 6.14
CA ASN A 717 -2.05 -48.59 6.65
C ASN A 717 -1.74 -48.43 8.15
N VAL A 718 -1.37 -47.21 8.54
CA VAL A 718 -1.31 -46.82 9.95
C VAL A 718 -2.77 -46.63 10.37
N ASP A 719 -3.29 -47.51 11.23
CA ASP A 719 -4.65 -47.43 11.75
C ASP A 719 -4.79 -46.17 12.62
N ILE A 720 -5.48 -45.15 12.10
CA ILE A 720 -6.00 -44.04 12.92
C ILE A 720 -7.33 -44.53 13.49
N GLU A 721 -7.42 -44.67 14.81
CA GLU A 721 -8.65 -45.07 15.50
C GLU A 721 -9.76 -44.03 15.24
N LYS A 722 -10.89 -44.49 14.68
CA LYS A 722 -12.02 -43.62 14.31
C LYS A 722 -12.86 -43.31 15.54
N ILE A 723 -13.04 -42.02 15.84
CA ILE A 723 -13.88 -41.52 16.94
C ILE A 723 -15.19 -40.90 16.44
N THR A 724 -16.26 -41.04 17.22
CA THR A 724 -17.60 -40.51 16.88
C THR A 724 -17.93 -39.23 17.63
N TYR A 725 -19.00 -38.54 17.21
CA TYR A 725 -19.52 -37.37 17.93
C TYR A 725 -19.88 -37.72 19.39
N GLN A 726 -20.49 -38.88 19.64
CA GLN A 726 -20.85 -39.28 21.01
C GLN A 726 -19.62 -39.48 21.91
N ASP A 727 -18.52 -40.00 21.35
CA ASP A 727 -17.28 -40.17 22.10
C ASP A 727 -16.71 -38.82 22.54
N ILE A 728 -16.79 -37.81 21.67
CA ILE A 728 -16.37 -36.44 21.99
C ILE A 728 -17.29 -35.77 23.01
N VAL A 729 -18.61 -35.94 22.88
CA VAL A 729 -19.57 -35.41 23.86
C VAL A 729 -19.30 -35.99 25.25
N LYS A 730 -19.07 -37.31 25.35
CA LYS A 730 -18.68 -37.96 26.61
C LYS A 730 -17.34 -37.45 27.13
N ALA A 731 -16.32 -37.41 26.26
CA ALA A 731 -14.96 -37.03 26.65
C ALA A 731 -14.86 -35.60 27.18
N THR A 732 -15.69 -34.70 26.69
CA THR A 732 -15.75 -33.28 27.10
C THR A 732 -16.75 -33.00 28.21
N ASN A 733 -17.44 -34.03 28.72
CA ASN A 733 -18.54 -33.92 29.68
C ASN A 733 -19.66 -32.98 29.19
N GLY A 734 -20.15 -33.22 27.97
CA GLY A 734 -21.20 -32.42 27.34
C GLY A 734 -20.76 -31.00 26.97
N PHE A 735 -19.49 -30.82 26.56
CA PHE A 735 -18.90 -29.51 26.27
C PHE A 735 -18.94 -28.52 27.45
N SER A 736 -18.74 -29.04 28.67
CA SER A 736 -18.75 -28.24 29.90
C SER A 736 -17.74 -27.08 29.85
N SER A 737 -18.13 -25.91 30.34
CA SER A 737 -17.24 -24.75 30.49
C SER A 737 -16.06 -25.02 31.43
N ALA A 738 -16.17 -25.97 32.37
CA ALA A 738 -15.06 -26.39 33.23
C ALA A 738 -13.92 -27.09 32.47
N ASN A 739 -14.20 -27.58 31.27
CA ASN A 739 -13.24 -28.22 30.38
C ASN A 739 -12.80 -27.30 29.22
N LEU A 740 -13.26 -26.05 29.17
CA LEU A 740 -12.88 -25.12 28.12
C LEU A 740 -11.44 -24.64 28.30
N ILE A 741 -10.58 -24.88 27.31
CA ILE A 741 -9.18 -24.40 27.31
C ILE A 741 -9.09 -23.02 26.67
N GLY A 742 -9.84 -22.78 25.58
CA GLY A 742 -9.84 -21.51 24.87
C GLY A 742 -10.77 -21.52 23.65
N SER A 743 -11.12 -20.33 23.15
CA SER A 743 -11.97 -20.16 21.97
C SER A 743 -11.32 -19.18 21.00
N GLY A 744 -11.28 -19.55 19.71
CA GLY A 744 -10.81 -18.71 18.63
C GLY A 744 -11.89 -18.50 17.56
N SER A 745 -11.54 -17.82 16.47
CA SER A 745 -12.45 -17.47 15.37
C SER A 745 -13.05 -18.70 14.67
N PHE A 746 -12.27 -19.77 14.49
CA PHE A 746 -12.70 -20.96 13.73
C PHE A 746 -13.11 -22.15 14.60
N GLY A 747 -13.00 -22.06 15.92
CA GLY A 747 -13.35 -23.18 16.79
C GLY A 747 -12.97 -22.99 18.25
N THR A 748 -13.40 -23.96 19.05
CA THR A 748 -13.27 -23.98 20.50
C THR A 748 -12.51 -25.22 20.94
N VAL A 749 -11.57 -25.08 21.87
CA VAL A 749 -10.71 -26.18 22.33
C VAL A 749 -11.12 -26.60 23.74
N TYR A 750 -11.43 -27.89 23.90
CA TYR A 750 -11.79 -28.50 25.17
C TYR A 750 -10.74 -29.48 25.64
N LYS A 751 -10.59 -29.59 26.95
CA LYS A 751 -9.91 -30.68 27.64
C LYS A 751 -10.85 -31.87 27.72
N GLY A 752 -10.38 -33.07 27.39
CA GLY A 752 -11.21 -34.27 27.46
C GLY A 752 -10.46 -35.54 27.81
N ASN A 753 -11.21 -36.56 28.23
CA ASN A 753 -10.70 -37.89 28.53
C ASN A 753 -11.40 -38.92 27.63
N LEU A 754 -10.65 -39.61 26.76
CA LEU A 754 -11.20 -40.62 25.86
C LEU A 754 -11.15 -42.00 26.53
N GLU A 755 -12.20 -42.82 26.41
CA GLU A 755 -12.31 -44.12 27.11
C GLU A 755 -11.18 -45.11 26.78
N PHE A 756 -10.62 -45.03 25.58
CA PHE A 756 -9.55 -45.91 25.09
C PHE A 756 -8.13 -45.38 25.38
N ARG A 757 -7.99 -44.23 26.06
CA ARG A 757 -6.68 -43.64 26.37
C ARG A 757 -6.61 -43.12 27.80
N GLN A 758 -5.49 -43.41 28.48
CA GLN A 758 -5.27 -42.97 29.86
C GLN A 758 -4.87 -41.49 29.97
N ASP A 759 -4.25 -40.92 28.94
CA ASP A 759 -3.82 -39.52 28.91
C ASP A 759 -4.96 -38.56 28.53
N GLN A 760 -4.90 -37.34 29.05
CA GLN A 760 -5.83 -36.27 28.67
C GLN A 760 -5.56 -35.80 27.24
N VAL A 761 -6.61 -35.34 26.56
CA VAL A 761 -6.55 -34.85 25.18
C VAL A 761 -7.09 -33.43 25.06
N ALA A 762 -6.59 -32.69 24.07
CA ALA A 762 -7.14 -31.42 23.66
C ALA A 762 -8.01 -31.65 22.39
N ILE A 763 -9.28 -31.29 22.46
CA ILE A 763 -10.27 -31.52 21.41
C ILE A 763 -10.67 -30.16 20.85
N LYS A 764 -10.19 -29.83 19.66
CA LYS A 764 -10.57 -28.61 18.92
C LYS A 764 -11.79 -28.91 18.08
N ILE A 765 -12.90 -28.27 18.43
CA ILE A 765 -14.19 -28.37 17.74
C ILE A 765 -14.31 -27.17 16.82
N PHE A 766 -14.55 -27.41 15.54
CA PHE A 766 -14.67 -26.33 14.57
C PHE A 766 -16.07 -25.76 14.57
N ASN A 767 -16.17 -24.43 14.62
CA ASN A 767 -17.46 -23.76 14.47
C ASN A 767 -17.80 -23.69 12.98
N LEU A 768 -18.46 -24.73 12.46
CA LEU A 768 -18.78 -24.83 11.03
C LEU A 768 -19.80 -23.79 10.54
N SER A 769 -20.43 -23.05 11.45
CA SER A 769 -21.24 -21.88 11.09
C SER A 769 -20.39 -20.65 10.73
N THR A 770 -19.11 -20.62 11.14
CA THR A 770 -18.17 -19.55 10.77
C THR A 770 -17.67 -19.74 9.33
N TYR A 771 -17.81 -18.69 8.52
CA TYR A 771 -17.28 -18.66 7.16
C TYR A 771 -15.78 -19.00 7.14
N GLY A 772 -15.39 -19.99 6.32
CA GLY A 772 -14.01 -20.46 6.23
C GLY A 772 -13.61 -21.58 7.22
N ALA A 773 -14.42 -21.92 8.21
CA ALA A 773 -14.09 -22.97 9.19
C ALA A 773 -13.91 -24.36 8.55
N HIS A 774 -14.68 -24.70 7.51
CA HIS A 774 -14.47 -25.93 6.73
C HIS A 774 -13.13 -25.94 5.98
N ARG A 775 -12.71 -24.79 5.44
CA ARG A 775 -11.41 -24.64 4.77
C ARG A 775 -10.27 -24.70 5.79
N SER A 776 -10.45 -24.07 6.96
CA SER A 776 -9.51 -24.16 8.10
C SER A 776 -9.35 -25.61 8.59
N PHE A 777 -10.45 -26.35 8.76
CA PHE A 777 -10.40 -27.77 9.11
C PHE A 777 -9.67 -28.61 8.05
N ALA A 778 -9.97 -28.40 6.77
CA ALA A 778 -9.33 -29.12 5.67
C ALA A 778 -7.83 -28.77 5.53
N ALA A 779 -7.48 -27.49 5.65
CA ALA A 779 -6.10 -27.01 5.62
C ALA A 779 -5.30 -27.54 6.81
N GLU A 780 -5.87 -27.53 8.01
CA GLU A 780 -5.25 -28.14 9.20
C GLU A 780 -5.08 -29.65 8.98
N CYS A 781 -6.09 -30.37 8.48
CA CYS A 781 -5.95 -31.80 8.18
C CYS A 781 -4.85 -32.09 7.15
N GLU A 782 -4.74 -31.30 6.08
CA GLU A 782 -3.74 -31.51 5.04
C GLU A 782 -2.33 -31.15 5.53
N ALA A 783 -2.19 -30.08 6.32
CA ALA A 783 -0.93 -29.75 6.98
C ALA A 783 -0.50 -30.88 7.93
N LEU A 784 -1.42 -31.39 8.75
CA LEU A 784 -1.16 -32.39 9.77
C LEU A 784 -0.90 -33.80 9.21
N LYS A 785 -1.38 -34.09 7.99
CA LYS A 785 -1.14 -35.37 7.29
C LYS A 785 0.34 -35.64 7.06
N ASN A 786 1.14 -34.59 6.84
CA ASN A 786 2.54 -34.69 6.41
C ASN A 786 3.55 -34.19 7.46
N VAL A 787 3.09 -33.52 8.52
CA VAL A 787 3.97 -32.99 9.58
C VAL A 787 4.34 -34.10 10.57
N ARG A 788 5.64 -34.37 10.70
CA ARG A 788 6.20 -35.32 11.68
C ARG A 788 7.47 -34.75 12.29
N HIS A 789 7.33 -33.97 13.35
CA HIS A 789 8.45 -33.37 14.06
C HIS A 789 8.29 -33.54 15.58
N ARG A 790 9.40 -33.80 16.29
CA ARG A 790 9.40 -34.06 17.75
C ARG A 790 8.96 -32.85 18.59
N ASN A 791 9.10 -31.63 18.06
CA ASN A 791 8.75 -30.37 18.74
C ASN A 791 7.42 -29.78 18.25
N LEU A 792 6.59 -30.55 17.53
CA LEU A 792 5.26 -30.13 17.09
C LEU A 792 4.20 -31.04 17.72
N VAL A 793 3.05 -30.47 18.07
CA VAL A 793 1.96 -31.21 18.72
C VAL A 793 1.44 -32.29 17.78
N LYS A 794 1.36 -33.52 18.29
CA LYS A 794 0.90 -34.67 17.52
C LYS A 794 -0.63 -34.74 17.51
N VAL A 795 -1.17 -35.01 16.33
CA VAL A 795 -2.59 -35.34 16.16
C VAL A 795 -2.79 -36.80 16.50
N ILE A 796 -3.78 -37.07 17.34
CA ILE A 796 -4.18 -38.41 17.76
C ILE A 796 -5.15 -38.97 16.72
N THR A 797 -6.21 -38.21 16.42
CA THR A 797 -7.28 -38.62 15.51
C THR A 797 -8.13 -37.41 15.09
N VAL A 798 -9.06 -37.65 14.18
CA VAL A 798 -10.01 -36.66 13.66
C VAL A 798 -11.42 -37.23 13.74
N CYS A 799 -12.38 -36.39 14.13
CA CYS A 799 -13.80 -36.71 14.02
C CYS A 799 -14.41 -35.95 12.84
N SER A 800 -14.98 -36.70 11.90
CA SER A 800 -15.74 -36.18 10.78
C SER A 800 -17.07 -36.92 10.73
N SER A 801 -18.06 -36.40 11.46
CA SER A 801 -19.36 -37.05 11.68
C SER A 801 -20.49 -36.02 11.59
N VAL A 802 -21.68 -36.37 12.10
CA VAL A 802 -22.81 -35.46 12.30
C VAL A 802 -23.14 -35.41 13.79
N ASP A 803 -23.66 -34.26 14.24
CA ASP A 803 -24.14 -34.10 15.61
C ASP A 803 -25.51 -34.76 15.82
N SER A 804 -26.07 -34.62 17.03
CA SER A 804 -27.37 -35.19 17.40
C SER A 804 -28.56 -34.61 16.61
N THR A 805 -28.39 -33.50 15.90
CA THR A 805 -29.39 -32.86 15.04
C THR A 805 -29.24 -33.24 13.56
N GLY A 806 -28.18 -33.96 13.21
CA GLY A 806 -27.84 -34.32 11.83
C GLY A 806 -27.00 -33.25 11.10
N ALA A 807 -26.55 -32.20 11.79
CA ALA A 807 -25.65 -31.20 11.22
C ALA A 807 -24.20 -31.70 11.19
N ASP A 808 -23.40 -31.22 10.22
CA ASP A 808 -21.99 -31.61 10.12
C ASP A 808 -21.22 -31.26 11.41
N PHE A 809 -20.43 -32.21 11.90
CA PHE A 809 -19.56 -32.04 13.05
C PHE A 809 -18.12 -32.40 12.68
N ARG A 810 -17.18 -31.51 13.01
CA ARG A 810 -15.75 -31.67 12.72
C ARG A 810 -14.93 -31.30 13.96
N ALA A 811 -14.01 -32.19 14.33
CA ALA A 811 -13.10 -31.95 15.43
C ALA A 811 -11.74 -32.60 15.19
N LEU A 812 -10.68 -31.96 15.68
CA LEU A 812 -9.32 -32.50 15.74
C LEU A 812 -8.96 -32.81 17.19
N VAL A 813 -8.31 -33.95 17.40
CA VAL A 813 -7.88 -34.40 18.74
C VAL A 813 -6.36 -34.44 18.80
N PHE A 814 -5.80 -33.72 19.77
CA PHE A 814 -4.38 -33.56 20.01
C PHE A 814 -4.01 -34.10 21.40
N ASP A 815 -2.74 -34.40 21.61
CA ASP A 815 -2.22 -34.64 22.96
C ASP A 815 -2.39 -33.38 23.82
N TYR A 816 -2.93 -33.52 25.04
CA TYR A 816 -3.09 -32.38 25.96
C TYR A 816 -1.76 -32.04 26.63
N ILE A 817 -1.39 -30.77 26.61
CA ILE A 817 -0.16 -30.27 27.23
C ILE A 817 -0.49 -29.76 28.64
N GLN A 818 0.01 -30.46 29.68
CA GLN A 818 -0.39 -30.24 31.07
C GLN A 818 0.15 -28.94 31.72
N ASN A 819 1.24 -28.36 31.21
CA ASN A 819 2.01 -27.29 31.89
C ASN A 819 1.86 -25.88 31.28
N GLY A 820 0.75 -25.58 30.58
CA GLY A 820 0.47 -24.22 30.07
C GLY A 820 1.35 -23.76 28.90
N ASN A 821 1.24 -22.48 28.50
CA ASN A 821 2.06 -21.90 27.41
C ASN A 821 3.32 -21.19 27.93
N LEU A 822 4.33 -21.01 27.07
CA LEU A 822 5.57 -20.31 27.41
C LEU A 822 5.32 -18.88 27.94
N GLU A 823 4.25 -18.22 27.49
CA GLU A 823 3.84 -16.91 27.97
C GLU A 823 3.59 -16.91 29.49
N MET A 824 2.90 -17.92 30.03
CA MET A 824 2.67 -18.07 31.48
C MET A 824 3.98 -18.21 32.28
N TRP A 825 5.04 -18.74 31.66
CA TRP A 825 6.35 -18.94 32.28
C TRP A 825 7.29 -17.73 32.13
N LEU A 826 7.12 -16.95 31.06
CA LEU A 826 7.88 -15.73 30.80
C LEU A 826 7.27 -14.50 31.49
N HIS A 827 5.94 -14.50 31.68
CA HIS A 827 5.16 -13.38 32.22
C HIS A 827 4.14 -13.88 33.27
N PRO A 828 4.58 -14.29 34.47
CA PRO A 828 3.67 -14.77 35.52
C PRO A 828 2.75 -13.64 36.00
N LYS A 829 1.43 -13.86 36.02
CA LYS A 829 0.45 -12.91 36.59
C LYS A 829 0.45 -13.00 38.13
N GLU A 830 0.24 -11.88 38.82
CA GLU A 830 0.46 -11.72 40.28
C GLU A 830 -0.44 -12.56 41.24
N HIS A 831 -1.44 -13.31 40.74
CA HIS A 831 -2.50 -13.87 41.59
C HIS A 831 -2.72 -15.41 41.55
N GLU A 832 -1.76 -16.22 41.11
CA GLU A 832 -1.87 -17.68 41.24
C GLU A 832 -0.79 -18.28 42.17
N HIS A 833 -1.21 -18.67 43.38
CA HIS A 833 -0.38 -19.26 44.44
C HIS A 833 -0.08 -20.77 44.24
N SER A 834 0.40 -21.15 43.06
CA SER A 834 0.99 -22.49 42.87
C SER A 834 2.47 -22.36 42.48
N GLN A 835 3.29 -23.30 42.98
CA GLN A 835 4.75 -23.25 43.08
C GLN A 835 5.47 -22.50 41.93
N ARG A 836 6.18 -21.42 42.29
CA ARG A 836 7.01 -20.60 41.39
C ARG A 836 8.13 -21.44 40.76
N ASN A 837 8.04 -21.71 39.47
CA ASN A 837 9.15 -22.25 38.68
C ASN A 837 9.52 -21.23 37.59
N PHE A 838 10.76 -20.73 37.60
CA PHE A 838 11.28 -19.80 36.61
C PHE A 838 12.16 -20.53 35.59
N LEU A 839 12.09 -20.13 34.31
CA LEU A 839 12.96 -20.66 33.28
C LEU A 839 14.38 -20.10 33.41
N THR A 840 15.36 -20.98 33.61
CA THR A 840 16.78 -20.65 33.55
C THR A 840 17.19 -20.23 32.13
N LEU A 841 18.30 -19.49 32.00
CA LEU A 841 18.82 -19.07 30.69
C LEU A 841 19.09 -20.26 29.76
N SER A 842 19.64 -21.36 30.29
CA SER A 842 19.88 -22.58 29.53
C SER A 842 18.58 -23.19 28.99
N GLN A 843 17.51 -23.23 29.81
CA GLN A 843 16.20 -23.70 29.36
C GLN A 843 15.61 -22.79 28.28
N ARG A 844 15.77 -21.46 28.39
CA ARG A 844 15.30 -20.51 27.38
C ARG A 844 16.02 -20.67 26.04
N ILE A 845 17.34 -20.88 26.08
CA ILE A 845 18.15 -21.13 24.87
C ILE A 845 17.73 -22.44 24.20
N ASN A 846 17.52 -23.51 24.98
CA ASN A 846 17.06 -24.79 24.43
C ASN A 846 15.67 -24.69 23.80
N ILE A 847 14.75 -23.95 24.42
CA ILE A 847 13.42 -23.68 23.86
C ILE A 847 13.54 -22.91 22.54
N ALA A 848 14.37 -21.87 22.48
CA ALA A 848 14.59 -21.10 21.26
C ALA A 848 15.19 -21.96 20.13
N LEU A 849 16.15 -22.83 20.44
CA LEU A 849 16.73 -23.78 19.49
C LEU A 849 15.67 -24.77 18.98
N ASP A 850 14.82 -25.31 19.86
CA ASP A 850 13.78 -26.25 19.47
C ASP A 850 12.68 -25.64 18.59
N ILE A 851 12.33 -24.38 18.84
CA ILE A 851 11.45 -23.59 17.97
C ILE A 851 12.12 -23.41 16.61
N ALA A 852 13.39 -23.00 16.58
CA ALA A 852 14.13 -22.81 15.33
C ALA A 852 14.21 -24.11 14.51
N PHE A 853 14.44 -25.27 15.15
CA PHE A 853 14.41 -26.57 14.48
C PHE A 853 13.02 -26.92 13.93
N ALA A 854 11.95 -26.62 14.67
CA ALA A 854 10.59 -26.85 14.21
C ALA A 854 10.23 -25.95 12.99
N LEU A 855 10.69 -24.71 12.99
CA LEU A 855 10.48 -23.76 11.89
C LEU A 855 11.27 -24.14 10.63
N ASP A 856 12.54 -24.52 10.79
CA ASP A 856 13.33 -25.05 9.68
C ASP A 856 12.65 -26.28 9.06
N TYR A 857 12.12 -27.17 9.90
CA TYR A 857 11.36 -28.32 9.42
C TYR A 857 10.11 -27.91 8.62
N LEU A 858 9.27 -27.02 9.16
CA LEU A 858 8.01 -26.59 8.52
C LEU A 858 8.21 -25.83 7.21
N HIS A 859 9.24 -24.99 7.12
CA HIS A 859 9.49 -24.14 5.95
C HIS A 859 10.36 -24.82 4.89
N ASN A 860 11.37 -25.60 5.31
CA ASN A 860 12.41 -26.07 4.39
C ASN A 860 12.42 -27.59 4.20
N ARG A 861 11.76 -28.38 5.06
CA ARG A 861 11.85 -29.86 5.03
C ARG A 861 10.53 -30.61 4.88
N CYS A 862 9.38 -29.92 4.97
CA CYS A 862 8.08 -30.48 4.62
C CYS A 862 7.92 -30.58 3.09
N ALA A 863 7.18 -31.60 2.62
CA ALA A 863 6.92 -31.80 1.18
C ALA A 863 6.22 -30.60 0.52
N THR A 864 5.45 -29.85 1.31
CA THR A 864 4.89 -28.54 0.97
C THR A 864 5.28 -27.55 2.07
N PRO A 865 5.94 -26.43 1.76
CA PRO A 865 6.25 -25.40 2.75
C PRO A 865 4.97 -24.90 3.43
N LEU A 866 4.96 -24.92 4.77
CA LEU A 866 3.79 -24.55 5.55
C LEU A 866 3.91 -23.11 6.06
N VAL A 867 3.01 -22.24 5.64
CA VAL A 867 2.88 -20.90 6.21
C VAL A 867 2.05 -21.00 7.48
N HIS A 868 2.61 -20.58 8.61
CA HIS A 868 1.92 -20.57 9.90
C HIS A 868 1.58 -19.13 10.31
N CYS A 869 0.36 -18.90 10.81
CA CYS A 869 -0.08 -17.57 11.24
C CYS A 869 0.25 -17.26 12.71
N ASP A 870 0.34 -18.28 13.55
CA ASP A 870 0.65 -18.16 14.99
C ASP A 870 1.54 -19.33 15.46
N LEU A 871 2.47 -19.04 16.36
CA LEU A 871 3.35 -20.03 17.02
C LEU A 871 3.23 -19.90 18.54
N GLU A 872 2.53 -20.85 19.18
CA GLU A 872 2.54 -20.98 20.63
C GLU A 872 3.55 -22.04 21.10
N ALA A 873 4.67 -21.61 21.68
CA ALA A 873 5.64 -22.52 22.29
C ALA A 873 5.19 -22.94 23.70
N LYS A 874 5.32 -24.24 24.06
CA LYS A 874 4.99 -24.78 25.41
C LYS A 874 6.09 -25.78 25.86
N GLN A 875 6.38 -25.85 27.17
CA GLN A 875 7.66 -26.34 27.72
C GLN A 875 7.88 -27.88 27.81
N HIS A 876 7.23 -28.75 27.02
CA HIS A 876 7.57 -30.20 27.10
C HIS A 876 7.61 -30.91 25.75
N SER A 877 8.75 -30.78 25.07
CA SER A 877 9.31 -31.78 24.15
C SER A 877 10.46 -32.58 24.79
N PHE A 878 10.45 -32.75 26.12
CA PHE A 878 11.51 -33.45 26.84
C PHE A 878 10.95 -34.50 27.81
N ARG A 879 11.14 -35.79 27.48
CA ARG A 879 11.46 -36.82 28.47
C ARG A 879 13.00 -36.84 28.61
N PRO A 880 13.55 -37.19 29.79
CA PRO A 880 14.99 -37.28 30.00
C PRO A 880 15.69 -38.21 28.99
#